data_AF-A0A978U956-F1
#
_entry.id   AF-A0A978U956-F1
#
_cell.length_a   1.000
_cell.length_b   1.000
_cell.length_c   1.000
_cell.angle_alpha   90.00
_cell.angle_beta   90.00
_cell.angle_gamma   90.00
#
_symmetry.space_group_name_H-M   'P 1'
#
loop_
_entity.id
_entity.type
_entity.pdbx_description
1 polymer ?
#
loop_
_entity_poly.entity_id
_entity_poly.type
_entity_poly.pdbx_seq_one_letter_code
_entity_poly.pdbx_strand_id
1 'polypeptide(L)'
;MPWLALLFVDKRKKILQKKFKINYIPAAYRTVNRMTETTTPDYVSLLSSTERDFLVRNNGDQVKIDSLKGKKFGLYFSASWCGPCRRFTPNLVKVYYKVASKGDFEVVFISADKDEESFNGYFSKMPWLAVPFSDSETRYQLDVLFRVSEVPYLMIIGENGNVLTDSGVEIIGEYGAEGYPFTVERIKELKDQEDAAKQGQSLRSILVSPSRDFVISPNGNKVPVSELEGKTVGLYFSDSSYKSCVEFTLELVEVYEKLKAKGESFEIVLIPLHDDKESFEQDFKNMPWFAFPDKSHQKLVRYCEISVLPALFVIGPDGKTLTKSGVLAVAKFGDLAYPFTPEKFKELLEIEKAKEEAQTLESILVLGDLNFVIGKDGAKVKIYSLEGKKIGLYFSASWLGVCGPCGQFTSTLVDIVYNEIATKGDFGVVFVSANYDEEEESLKGTSIRSLWERTFSFTSQLNGVTHAVPSCLSLARHIMTSMPKYEAFEEIFMSTLETERKRTVVAEDYIAQMTETTSHDYLSLLSSTERDFLVRNNGDQVKIDSLKGKKFGLYFSASWCRPCHRFTPSLLKVYYKVASKGDFEVVFVSADKDEKSFNGYFSKMPWLAVPFSDSETRYQLDVLFRVSEVPYLMIIGENGKVLTDSGVEIIGEYGAEGYPFTVERIKELKDQEEAAKQGQSLRSILVSPSHDFVISPDGNKVPVSELEGKTVGLYFSDSSYKSCVEFTPKLVEVYEKLKAKGESFEIVLIPLHDDKESFEQDFKNMPWFAFPSKDKSCANLVRYCEISALPTLFVIGPDGKTLTKSGVLAVANLGDLAYPFTPEKFKELLEIEKAKKEAQTLDSILVLGDLNFVIGKDGAKVPVSELVGKNILLYFSAHWLDLRRKFLPKLIKTYHDIKAKDSAFEVIFLSSDRDQPSFDEFFSTMPWLALPFSDERKKNLQKKFKSQGTHAAIAIGPSGQTVSKKFLQFIAYFGPDAYPFTEEKLKHLKEQLEAMAEQWPEKVKHKLHAEHELLLTRRDVYICDGCEETGYTWSYLCKNCDFDLHPNCALKNDEETE
;
A
#
# COMPACT_ATOMS: atom_id res chain seq x y z
N MET A 1 29.71 26.45 -7.57
CA MET A 1 29.68 26.24 -6.10
C MET A 1 28.23 26.27 -5.63
N PRO A 2 27.88 25.56 -4.55
CA PRO A 2 26.53 25.58 -3.95
C PRO A 2 26.40 26.67 -2.86
N TRP A 3 25.29 26.61 -2.10
CA TRP A 3 24.95 27.44 -0.90
C TRP A 3 24.55 28.91 -1.15
N LEU A 4 23.25 29.21 -0.97
CA LEU A 4 22.75 30.38 -0.21
C LEU A 4 21.20 30.44 -0.11
N ALA A 5 20.49 30.02 -1.16
CA ALA A 5 19.03 30.28 -1.33
C ALA A 5 18.07 29.55 -0.36
N LEU A 6 18.56 28.71 0.57
CA LEU A 6 17.73 27.90 1.48
C LEU A 6 17.41 28.58 2.83
N LEU A 7 17.85 29.82 3.07
CA LEU A 7 17.71 30.51 4.36
C LEU A 7 16.53 31.48 4.50
N PHE A 8 15.71 31.69 3.47
CA PHE A 8 14.69 32.75 3.48
C PHE A 8 13.23 32.30 3.69
N VAL A 9 12.85 31.06 3.32
CA VAL A 9 11.45 30.61 3.38
C VAL A 9 10.96 30.37 4.83
N ASP A 10 11.78 29.76 5.69
CA ASP A 10 11.39 29.43 7.08
C ASP A 10 11.07 30.67 7.93
N LYS A 11 11.71 31.81 7.65
CA LYS A 11 11.44 33.07 8.37
C LYS A 11 10.03 33.62 8.08
N ARG A 12 9.56 33.63 6.83
CA ARG A 12 8.20 34.13 6.53
C ARG A 12 7.10 33.20 7.03
N LYS A 13 7.30 31.88 7.02
CA LYS A 13 6.33 30.93 7.60
C LYS A 13 6.11 31.19 9.10
N LYS A 14 7.20 31.33 9.86
CA LYS A 14 7.15 31.70 11.29
C LYS A 14 6.58 33.10 11.54
N ILE A 15 6.84 34.08 10.66
CA ILE A 15 6.25 35.42 10.79
C ILE A 15 4.73 35.40 10.56
N LEU A 16 4.22 34.66 9.56
CA LEU A 16 2.78 34.57 9.31
C LEU A 16 2.04 33.84 10.44
N GLN A 17 2.53 32.67 10.85
CA GLN A 17 1.94 31.91 11.97
C GLN A 17 1.94 32.72 13.27
N LYS A 18 3.04 33.43 13.58
CA LYS A 18 3.18 34.24 14.81
C LYS A 18 2.44 35.58 14.77
N LYS A 19 1.91 36.00 13.61
CA LYS A 19 1.20 37.29 13.44
C LYS A 19 -0.31 37.16 13.21
N PHE A 20 -0.82 35.99 12.81
CA PHE A 20 -2.24 35.80 12.48
C PHE A 20 -2.99 34.69 13.24
N LYS A 21 -2.32 33.75 13.95
CA LYS A 21 -2.98 32.72 14.81
C LYS A 21 -4.08 31.85 14.12
N ILE A 22 -4.07 31.68 12.80
CA ILE A 22 -4.99 30.78 12.07
C ILE A 22 -4.35 29.40 11.87
N ASN A 23 -5.07 28.33 12.23
CA ASN A 23 -4.63 26.93 12.12
C ASN A 23 -5.81 25.94 11.96
N TYR A 24 -6.74 26.21 11.04
CA TYR A 24 -7.69 25.20 10.53
C TYR A 24 -8.14 25.57 9.12
N ILE A 25 -8.37 24.57 8.25
CA ILE A 25 -9.06 24.73 6.96
C ILE A 25 -10.12 23.62 6.88
N PRO A 26 -11.37 23.89 7.29
CA PRO A 26 -12.46 22.92 7.20
C PRO A 26 -12.92 22.73 5.74
N ALA A 27 -13.69 21.68 5.48
CA ALA A 27 -14.09 21.24 4.13
C ALA A 27 -14.94 22.23 3.30
N ALA A 28 -15.35 23.37 3.88
CA ALA A 28 -16.19 24.39 3.26
C ALA A 28 -15.62 24.98 1.94
N TYR A 29 -14.30 24.95 1.75
CA TYR A 29 -13.64 25.45 0.53
C TYR A 29 -13.99 24.67 -0.76
N ARG A 30 -14.72 23.55 -0.67
CA ARG A 30 -15.18 22.78 -1.84
C ARG A 30 -16.46 23.31 -2.50
N THR A 31 -17.26 24.12 -1.80
CA THR A 31 -18.61 24.50 -2.29
C THR A 31 -18.71 25.96 -2.74
N VAL A 32 -18.01 26.89 -2.10
CA VAL A 32 -18.21 28.34 -2.28
C VAL A 32 -17.72 28.87 -3.64
N ASN A 33 -16.79 28.17 -4.32
CA ASN A 33 -16.40 28.52 -5.70
C ASN A 33 -17.42 28.08 -6.77
N ARG A 34 -18.60 27.57 -6.38
CA ARG A 34 -19.82 27.69 -7.21
C ARG A 34 -20.66 28.85 -6.68
N MET A 35 -20.98 29.78 -7.57
CA MET A 35 -21.91 30.92 -7.39
C MET A 35 -21.40 32.21 -6.72
N THR A 36 -20.42 32.86 -7.35
CA THR A 36 -20.55 34.30 -7.68
C THR A 36 -20.04 34.56 -9.11
N GLU A 37 -20.74 35.46 -9.82
CA GLU A 37 -20.33 36.11 -11.09
C GLU A 37 -19.89 35.22 -12.27
N THR A 38 -20.87 34.46 -12.79
CA THR A 38 -21.11 34.27 -14.25
C THR A 38 -19.90 34.18 -15.20
N THR A 39 -19.13 33.10 -15.09
CA THR A 39 -18.69 32.36 -16.29
C THR A 39 -18.52 30.88 -15.93
N THR A 40 -19.15 29.97 -16.68
CA THR A 40 -18.76 28.56 -16.62
C THR A 40 -17.34 28.43 -17.18
N PRO A 41 -16.44 27.66 -16.56
CA PRO A 41 -15.13 27.40 -17.15
C PRO A 41 -15.30 26.75 -18.52
N ASP A 42 -14.80 27.39 -19.58
CA ASP A 42 -14.84 26.80 -20.92
C ASP A 42 -13.79 25.69 -21.00
N TYR A 43 -14.16 24.48 -20.56
CA TYR A 43 -13.35 23.28 -20.65
C TYR A 43 -13.03 22.88 -22.09
N VAL A 44 -13.72 23.44 -23.09
CA VAL A 44 -13.37 23.28 -24.52
C VAL A 44 -12.23 24.23 -24.89
N SER A 45 -12.17 25.45 -24.32
CA SER A 45 -11.01 26.33 -24.48
C SER A 45 -9.77 25.80 -23.74
N LEU A 46 -9.93 25.11 -22.60
CA LEU A 46 -8.85 24.38 -21.92
C LEU A 46 -8.34 23.15 -22.71
N LEU A 47 -9.13 22.66 -23.67
CA LEU A 47 -8.69 21.65 -24.65
C LEU A 47 -8.02 22.29 -25.89
N SER A 48 -7.91 23.61 -25.97
CA SER A 48 -7.28 24.36 -27.06
C SER A 48 -5.96 25.01 -26.64
N SER A 49 -5.10 25.30 -27.61
CA SER A 49 -3.91 26.13 -27.40
C SER A 49 -3.85 27.23 -28.46
N THR A 50 -2.95 28.21 -28.31
CA THR A 50 -2.79 29.33 -29.25
C THR A 50 -2.43 28.89 -30.68
N GLU A 51 -2.00 27.65 -30.86
CA GLU A 51 -1.55 27.09 -32.14
C GLU A 51 -2.37 25.86 -32.60
N ARG A 52 -3.38 25.43 -31.82
CA ARG A 52 -4.18 24.22 -32.12
C ARG A 52 -5.65 24.36 -31.73
N ASP A 53 -6.53 24.22 -32.72
CA ASP A 53 -7.99 24.19 -32.55
C ASP A 53 -8.63 22.81 -32.81
N PHE A 54 -7.83 21.72 -32.88
CA PHE A 54 -8.28 20.34 -33.15
C PHE A 54 -7.81 19.32 -32.10
N LEU A 55 -8.51 18.18 -32.06
CA LEU A 55 -8.15 16.92 -31.42
C LEU A 55 -7.93 15.86 -32.51
N VAL A 56 -7.30 14.72 -32.21
CA VAL A 56 -7.07 13.63 -33.19
C VAL A 56 -7.87 12.38 -32.86
N ARG A 57 -8.28 11.61 -33.87
CA ARG A 57 -8.75 10.22 -33.74
C ARG A 57 -7.60 9.22 -33.90
N ASN A 58 -7.84 7.97 -33.52
CA ASN A 58 -6.87 6.88 -33.60
C ASN A 58 -6.45 6.48 -35.03
N ASN A 59 -7.18 6.94 -36.06
CA ASN A 59 -6.83 6.83 -37.47
C ASN A 59 -6.09 8.07 -38.04
N GLY A 60 -5.82 9.07 -37.19
CA GLY A 60 -5.18 10.34 -37.57
C GLY A 60 -6.14 11.48 -37.94
N ASP A 61 -7.47 11.25 -38.04
CA ASP A 61 -8.42 12.30 -38.42
C ASP A 61 -8.41 13.45 -37.40
N GLN A 62 -8.25 14.68 -37.89
CA GLN A 62 -8.33 15.90 -37.07
C GLN A 62 -9.78 16.37 -36.93
N VAL A 63 -10.21 16.61 -35.71
CA VAL A 63 -11.57 17.00 -35.33
C VAL A 63 -11.52 18.28 -34.51
N LYS A 64 -12.11 19.39 -34.99
CA LYS A 64 -12.10 20.68 -34.27
C LYS A 64 -12.65 20.53 -32.85
N ILE A 65 -11.96 21.10 -31.86
CA ILE A 65 -12.33 20.99 -30.43
C ILE A 65 -13.71 21.64 -30.19
N ASP A 66 -14.03 22.70 -30.93
CA ASP A 66 -15.37 23.34 -30.92
C ASP A 66 -16.52 22.35 -31.18
N SER A 67 -16.28 21.20 -31.82
CA SER A 67 -17.29 20.14 -31.97
C SER A 67 -17.70 19.46 -30.65
N LEU A 68 -17.00 19.74 -29.54
CA LEU A 68 -17.39 19.33 -28.19
C LEU A 68 -18.32 20.33 -27.49
N LYS A 69 -18.49 21.57 -28.00
CA LYS A 69 -19.41 22.54 -27.42
C LYS A 69 -20.84 22.04 -27.57
N GLY A 70 -21.57 21.95 -26.45
CA GLY A 70 -22.91 21.36 -26.41
C GLY A 70 -22.94 19.83 -26.41
N LYS A 71 -21.80 19.14 -26.28
CA LYS A 71 -21.74 17.67 -26.14
C LYS A 71 -21.39 17.25 -24.72
N LYS A 72 -21.71 16.01 -24.35
CA LYS A 72 -21.15 15.38 -23.14
C LYS A 72 -19.79 14.79 -23.50
N PHE A 73 -18.75 15.04 -22.72
CA PHE A 73 -17.44 14.45 -22.99
C PHE A 73 -16.64 14.06 -21.74
N GLY A 74 -15.84 13.00 -21.88
CA GLY A 74 -14.95 12.50 -20.83
C GLY A 74 -13.50 12.89 -21.06
N LEU A 75 -12.86 13.58 -20.11
CA LEU A 75 -11.41 13.80 -20.08
C LEU A 75 -10.74 12.58 -19.43
N TYR A 76 -10.17 11.70 -20.25
CA TYR A 76 -9.58 10.43 -19.82
C TYR A 76 -8.07 10.51 -19.70
N PHE A 77 -7.52 10.42 -18.49
CA PHE A 77 -6.09 10.45 -18.22
C PHE A 77 -5.58 9.01 -18.04
N SER A 78 -4.64 8.58 -18.87
CA SER A 78 -4.22 7.18 -18.92
C SER A 78 -2.79 7.00 -19.45
N ALA A 79 -2.22 5.82 -19.21
CA ALA A 79 -0.90 5.47 -19.71
C ALA A 79 -0.79 3.98 -20.06
N SER A 80 -0.24 3.67 -21.23
CA SER A 80 0.19 2.35 -21.69
C SER A 80 1.11 1.65 -20.68
N TRP A 81 2.02 2.37 -20.00
CA TRP A 81 2.93 1.78 -19.01
C TRP A 81 2.20 1.38 -17.71
N CYS A 82 1.05 1.97 -17.39
CA CYS A 82 0.31 1.74 -16.15
C CYS A 82 -0.56 0.46 -16.21
N GLY A 83 -0.32 -0.48 -15.30
CA GLY A 83 -1.06 -1.76 -15.22
C GLY A 83 -2.57 -1.61 -14.94
N PRO A 84 -2.99 -0.77 -13.97
CA PRO A 84 -4.39 -0.34 -13.84
C PRO A 84 -5.00 0.27 -15.11
N CYS A 85 -4.27 1.16 -15.80
CA CYS A 85 -4.73 1.79 -17.04
C CYS A 85 -5.03 0.76 -18.13
N ARG A 86 -4.08 -0.14 -18.42
CA ARG A 86 -4.24 -1.22 -19.43
C ARG A 86 -5.44 -2.14 -19.17
N ARG A 87 -5.89 -2.28 -17.91
CA ARG A 87 -7.09 -3.05 -17.54
C ARG A 87 -8.38 -2.25 -17.69
N PHE A 88 -8.37 -0.93 -17.47
CA PHE A 88 -9.56 -0.10 -17.56
C PHE A 88 -9.90 0.33 -18.99
N THR A 89 -8.91 0.68 -19.84
CA THR A 89 -9.16 1.10 -21.23
C THR A 89 -10.07 0.14 -22.00
N PRO A 90 -9.84 -1.19 -22.02
CA PRO A 90 -10.73 -2.11 -22.74
C PRO A 90 -12.19 -2.07 -22.26
N ASN A 91 -12.45 -1.76 -20.99
CA ASN A 91 -13.81 -1.57 -20.49
C ASN A 91 -14.41 -0.24 -20.96
N LEU A 92 -13.65 0.86 -20.87
CA LEU A 92 -14.07 2.15 -21.39
C LEU A 92 -14.38 2.09 -22.90
N VAL A 93 -13.62 1.31 -23.68
CA VAL A 93 -13.90 1.03 -25.12
C VAL A 93 -15.22 0.27 -25.31
N LYS A 94 -15.45 -0.83 -24.57
CA LYS A 94 -16.72 -1.57 -24.58
C LYS A 94 -17.91 -0.67 -24.26
N VAL A 95 -17.72 0.32 -23.38
CA VAL A 95 -18.76 1.27 -22.94
C VAL A 95 -18.98 2.39 -23.97
N TYR A 96 -17.91 2.98 -24.51
CA TYR A 96 -18.00 4.03 -25.54
C TYR A 96 -18.87 3.61 -26.72
N TYR A 97 -18.62 2.45 -27.33
CA TYR A 97 -19.42 1.96 -28.46
C TYR A 97 -20.91 1.71 -28.08
N LYS A 98 -21.19 1.25 -26.86
CA LYS A 98 -22.55 1.05 -26.32
C LYS A 98 -23.28 2.36 -25.97
N VAL A 99 -22.57 3.50 -25.93
CA VAL A 99 -23.10 4.81 -25.51
C VAL A 99 -23.13 5.83 -26.66
N ALA A 100 -22.11 5.88 -27.52
CA ALA A 100 -22.07 6.75 -28.71
C ALA A 100 -23.21 6.44 -29.71
N SER A 101 -23.76 5.22 -29.67
CA SER A 101 -24.98 4.82 -30.39
C SER A 101 -26.29 5.34 -29.79
N LYS A 102 -26.24 6.04 -28.64
CA LYS A 102 -27.40 6.54 -27.88
C LYS A 102 -27.42 8.06 -27.67
N GLY A 103 -26.35 8.77 -28.03
CA GLY A 103 -26.25 10.23 -27.90
C GLY A 103 -24.82 10.74 -28.03
N ASP A 104 -24.67 12.06 -28.05
CA ASP A 104 -23.38 12.75 -28.13
C ASP A 104 -22.56 12.60 -26.84
N PHE A 105 -21.90 11.45 -26.72
CA PHE A 105 -20.80 11.20 -25.78
C PHE A 105 -19.50 11.00 -26.55
N GLU A 106 -18.52 11.87 -26.31
CA GLU A 106 -17.16 11.73 -26.83
C GLU A 106 -16.18 11.53 -25.67
N VAL A 107 -15.02 10.92 -25.93
CA VAL A 107 -13.93 10.85 -24.95
C VAL A 107 -12.72 11.56 -25.54
N VAL A 108 -12.00 12.29 -24.69
CA VAL A 108 -10.73 12.94 -25.01
C VAL A 108 -9.66 12.32 -24.13
N PHE A 109 -8.75 11.56 -24.75
CA PHE A 109 -7.61 10.96 -24.11
C PHE A 109 -6.50 12.01 -23.87
N ILE A 110 -6.11 12.18 -22.61
CA ILE A 110 -4.92 12.87 -22.15
C ILE A 110 -3.87 11.80 -21.84
N SER A 111 -2.79 11.78 -22.62
CA SER A 111 -1.70 10.84 -22.39
C SER A 111 -0.84 11.24 -21.19
N ALA A 112 -0.72 10.33 -20.23
CA ALA A 112 0.34 10.29 -19.20
C ALA A 112 1.47 9.30 -19.57
N ASP A 113 1.44 8.76 -20.79
CA ASP A 113 2.66 8.30 -21.44
C ASP A 113 3.50 9.50 -21.97
N LYS A 114 4.64 9.23 -22.62
CA LYS A 114 5.69 10.23 -22.92
C LYS A 114 6.34 10.21 -24.35
N ASP A 115 6.14 9.18 -25.21
CA ASP A 115 6.58 8.97 -26.64
C ASP A 115 5.44 9.51 -27.52
N GLU A 116 5.41 9.19 -28.81
CA GLU A 116 4.14 9.10 -29.53
C GLU A 116 3.72 7.64 -29.88
N GLU A 117 4.60 6.63 -30.11
CA GLU A 117 4.13 5.26 -30.49
C GLU A 117 3.47 4.36 -29.42
N SER A 118 3.77 4.28 -28.10
CA SER A 118 2.81 3.54 -27.20
C SER A 118 1.55 4.35 -26.86
N PHE A 119 1.52 5.66 -27.06
CA PHE A 119 0.28 6.43 -27.12
C PHE A 119 -0.46 5.97 -28.37
N ASN A 120 0.10 6.01 -29.58
CA ASN A 120 -0.54 5.43 -30.77
C ASN A 120 -0.80 3.92 -30.64
N GLY A 121 0.02 3.16 -29.93
CA GLY A 121 -0.07 1.71 -29.70
C GLY A 121 -1.04 1.33 -28.59
N TYR A 122 -1.60 2.33 -27.89
CA TYR A 122 -2.61 2.20 -26.85
C TYR A 122 -3.92 2.88 -27.27
N PHE A 123 -3.81 4.06 -27.89
CA PHE A 123 -4.83 4.86 -28.54
C PHE A 123 -5.34 4.25 -29.85
N SER A 124 -4.54 3.50 -30.61
CA SER A 124 -5.03 2.64 -31.72
C SER A 124 -6.13 1.68 -31.26
N LYS A 125 -6.04 1.22 -30.00
CA LYS A 125 -7.02 0.35 -29.34
C LYS A 125 -8.20 1.13 -28.74
N MET A 126 -8.23 2.46 -28.90
CA MET A 126 -9.28 3.37 -28.42
C MET A 126 -10.03 4.02 -29.61
N PRO A 127 -11.37 4.14 -29.59
CA PRO A 127 -12.16 4.66 -30.71
C PRO A 127 -12.38 6.19 -30.72
N TRP A 128 -11.92 6.88 -29.68
CA TRP A 128 -12.33 8.25 -29.34
C TRP A 128 -11.29 9.30 -29.76
N LEU A 129 -11.45 10.55 -29.30
CA LEU A 129 -10.50 11.63 -29.54
C LEU A 129 -9.33 11.59 -28.54
N ALA A 130 -8.21 12.19 -28.89
CA ALA A 130 -7.14 12.52 -27.97
C ALA A 130 -6.74 13.99 -28.11
N VAL A 131 -6.25 14.59 -27.02
CA VAL A 131 -5.31 15.70 -27.15
C VAL A 131 -4.09 15.11 -27.88
N PRO A 132 -3.67 15.66 -29.04
CA PRO A 132 -2.54 15.11 -29.79
C PRO A 132 -1.32 15.00 -28.88
N PHE A 133 -0.54 13.93 -28.99
CA PHE A 133 0.59 13.78 -28.08
C PHE A 133 1.57 14.95 -28.23
N SER A 134 1.81 15.39 -29.46
CA SER A 134 2.57 16.60 -29.80
C SER A 134 2.17 17.88 -29.04
N ASP A 135 0.92 18.01 -28.58
CA ASP A 135 0.53 19.04 -27.60
C ASP A 135 0.74 18.53 -26.17
N SER A 136 1.99 18.56 -25.73
CA SER A 136 2.36 18.27 -24.33
C SER A 136 1.90 19.35 -23.36
N GLU A 137 1.74 20.59 -23.82
CA GLU A 137 1.41 21.73 -22.96
C GLU A 137 -0.04 21.66 -22.49
N THR A 138 -1.00 21.47 -23.39
CA THR A 138 -2.41 21.21 -23.04
C THR A 138 -2.53 19.99 -22.14
N ARG A 139 -1.83 18.88 -22.45
CA ARG A 139 -1.87 17.67 -21.60
C ARG A 139 -1.35 17.94 -20.17
N TYR A 140 -0.25 18.68 -20.04
CA TYR A 140 0.32 19.06 -18.74
C TYR A 140 -0.55 20.07 -17.98
N GLN A 141 -1.08 21.09 -18.66
CA GLN A 141 -2.01 22.06 -18.07
C GLN A 141 -3.26 21.36 -17.52
N LEU A 142 -3.84 20.41 -18.26
CA LEU A 142 -4.98 19.62 -17.81
C LEU A 142 -4.62 18.75 -16.58
N ASP A 143 -3.48 18.05 -16.61
CA ASP A 143 -2.99 17.21 -15.51
C ASP A 143 -2.83 18.00 -14.19
N VAL A 144 -2.20 19.18 -14.27
CA VAL A 144 -2.00 20.10 -13.16
C VAL A 144 -3.32 20.75 -12.69
N LEU A 145 -4.18 21.19 -13.63
CA LEU A 145 -5.44 21.85 -13.32
C LEU A 145 -6.41 20.93 -12.59
N PHE A 146 -6.54 19.69 -13.06
CA PHE A 146 -7.39 18.67 -12.46
C PHE A 146 -6.70 17.90 -11.32
N ARG A 147 -5.41 18.18 -11.06
CA ARG A 147 -4.60 17.62 -9.96
C ARG A 147 -4.59 16.08 -9.97
N VAL A 148 -4.34 15.51 -11.15
CA VAL A 148 -4.41 14.06 -11.37
C VAL A 148 -3.36 13.36 -10.51
N SER A 149 -3.83 12.65 -9.48
CA SER A 149 -2.97 12.08 -8.44
C SER A 149 -2.44 10.69 -8.79
N GLU A 150 -3.28 9.88 -9.45
CA GLU A 150 -3.00 8.51 -9.90
C GLU A 150 -3.77 8.28 -11.22
N VAL A 151 -3.22 7.48 -12.15
CA VAL A 151 -3.90 7.10 -13.41
C VAL A 151 -4.25 5.60 -13.41
N PRO A 152 -5.42 5.18 -13.93
CA PRO A 152 -6.35 5.94 -14.76
C PRO A 152 -7.24 6.90 -13.97
N TYR A 153 -7.56 8.04 -14.58
CA TYR A 153 -8.50 9.03 -14.07
C TYR A 153 -9.44 9.49 -15.20
N LEU A 154 -10.70 9.86 -14.87
CA LEU A 154 -11.72 10.19 -15.87
C LEU A 154 -12.74 11.17 -15.28
N MET A 155 -12.68 12.42 -15.75
CA MET A 155 -13.71 13.42 -15.45
C MET A 155 -14.72 13.49 -16.60
N ILE A 156 -16.01 13.59 -16.29
CA ILE A 156 -17.10 13.66 -17.27
C ILE A 156 -17.79 15.02 -17.17
N ILE A 157 -17.90 15.70 -18.32
CA ILE A 157 -18.37 17.07 -18.48
C ILE A 157 -19.65 17.05 -19.30
N GLY A 158 -20.63 17.85 -18.88
CA GLY A 158 -21.94 17.99 -19.51
C GLY A 158 -21.96 19.07 -20.59
N GLU A 159 -23.05 19.08 -21.35
CA GLU A 159 -23.26 19.92 -22.54
C GLU A 159 -23.10 21.43 -22.26
N ASN A 160 -23.40 21.85 -21.03
CA ASN A 160 -23.30 23.22 -20.56
C ASN A 160 -21.91 23.58 -19.96
N GLY A 161 -20.89 22.72 -20.16
CA GLY A 161 -19.56 22.89 -19.57
C GLY A 161 -19.51 22.64 -18.06
N ASN A 162 -20.51 21.97 -17.48
CA ASN A 162 -20.52 21.63 -16.06
C ASN A 162 -19.96 20.22 -15.83
N VAL A 163 -19.02 20.06 -14.88
CA VAL A 163 -18.60 18.73 -14.43
C VAL A 163 -19.80 17.97 -13.86
N LEU A 164 -20.08 16.79 -14.43
CA LEU A 164 -21.13 15.85 -13.99
C LEU A 164 -20.59 14.89 -12.93
N THR A 165 -19.36 14.43 -13.12
CA THR A 165 -18.60 13.63 -12.15
C THR A 165 -17.10 13.72 -12.42
N ASP A 166 -16.29 13.71 -11.37
CA ASP A 166 -14.83 13.54 -11.38
C ASP A 166 -14.40 12.07 -11.22
N SER A 167 -15.37 11.18 -10.96
CA SER A 167 -15.19 9.80 -10.53
C SER A 167 -15.59 8.80 -11.63
N GLY A 168 -15.38 9.19 -12.89
CA GLY A 168 -15.84 8.45 -14.07
C GLY A 168 -15.22 7.07 -14.23
N VAL A 169 -14.02 6.82 -13.68
CA VAL A 169 -13.37 5.49 -13.70
C VAL A 169 -14.15 4.49 -12.85
N GLU A 170 -14.58 4.90 -11.66
CA GLU A 170 -15.42 4.11 -10.76
C GLU A 170 -16.80 3.87 -11.39
N ILE A 171 -17.46 4.94 -11.84
CA ILE A 171 -18.81 4.87 -12.43
C ILE A 171 -18.87 3.99 -13.69
N ILE A 172 -17.84 4.01 -14.55
CA ILE A 172 -17.76 3.15 -15.74
C ILE A 172 -17.25 1.75 -15.41
N GLY A 173 -16.45 1.59 -14.35
CA GLY A 173 -16.11 0.29 -13.76
C GLY A 173 -17.31 -0.43 -13.15
N GLU A 174 -18.26 0.32 -12.58
CA GLU A 174 -19.50 -0.21 -12.01
C GLU A 174 -20.61 -0.36 -13.06
N TYR A 175 -21.21 0.76 -13.52
CA TYR A 175 -22.46 0.73 -14.31
C TYR A 175 -22.21 0.61 -15.83
N GLY A 176 -20.96 0.75 -16.27
CA GLY A 176 -20.57 0.70 -17.67
C GLY A 176 -21.48 1.56 -18.55
N ALA A 177 -22.11 0.96 -19.55
CA ALA A 177 -23.00 1.66 -20.49
C ALA A 177 -24.44 1.86 -19.99
N GLU A 178 -24.83 1.30 -18.84
CA GLU A 178 -26.11 1.61 -18.19
C GLU A 178 -26.04 2.98 -17.47
N GLY A 179 -24.82 3.38 -17.07
CA GLY A 179 -24.48 4.62 -16.35
C GLY A 179 -24.73 5.94 -17.09
N TYR A 180 -24.77 5.95 -18.42
CA TYR A 180 -24.99 7.15 -19.23
C TYR A 180 -26.37 7.78 -18.93
N PRO A 181 -26.51 9.12 -18.78
CA PRO A 181 -25.55 10.21 -19.04
C PRO A 181 -24.42 10.47 -18.01
N PHE A 182 -24.18 9.57 -17.06
CA PHE A 182 -23.15 9.68 -16.01
C PHE A 182 -23.32 10.86 -15.05
N THR A 183 -24.56 11.37 -14.93
CA THR A 183 -24.90 12.37 -13.91
C THR A 183 -25.15 11.70 -12.56
N VAL A 184 -25.04 12.47 -11.47
CA VAL A 184 -25.31 11.97 -10.10
C VAL A 184 -26.72 11.40 -9.98
N GLU A 185 -27.69 12.03 -10.63
CA GLU A 185 -29.09 11.60 -10.67
C GLU A 185 -29.23 10.25 -11.38
N ARG A 186 -28.53 10.05 -12.52
CA ARG A 186 -28.58 8.78 -13.25
C ARG A 186 -27.92 7.64 -12.48
N ILE A 187 -26.80 7.91 -11.81
CA ILE A 187 -26.15 6.88 -10.96
C ILE A 187 -26.99 6.60 -9.71
N LYS A 188 -27.73 7.59 -9.20
CA LYS A 188 -28.75 7.36 -8.17
C LYS A 188 -29.90 6.49 -8.71
N GLU A 189 -30.51 6.80 -9.86
CA GLU A 189 -31.55 5.97 -10.48
C GLU A 189 -31.12 4.50 -10.64
N LEU A 190 -29.87 4.26 -11.02
CA LEU A 190 -29.32 2.91 -11.18
C LEU A 190 -29.10 2.20 -9.84
N LYS A 191 -28.65 2.92 -8.82
CA LYS A 191 -28.54 2.37 -7.45
C LYS A 191 -29.93 2.08 -6.88
N ASP A 192 -30.89 2.98 -7.06
CA ASP A 192 -32.29 2.80 -6.68
C ASP A 192 -32.93 1.61 -7.46
N GLN A 193 -32.60 1.41 -8.74
CA GLN A 193 -33.03 0.25 -9.54
C GLN A 193 -32.34 -1.06 -9.14
N GLU A 194 -31.03 -1.06 -8.86
CA GLU A 194 -30.32 -2.24 -8.34
C GLU A 194 -30.84 -2.61 -6.94
N ASP A 195 -31.13 -1.65 -6.08
CA ASP A 195 -31.65 -1.89 -4.73
C ASP A 195 -33.13 -2.32 -4.76
N ALA A 196 -33.96 -1.76 -5.66
CA ALA A 196 -35.30 -2.29 -5.94
C ALA A 196 -35.25 -3.72 -6.50
N ALA A 197 -34.25 -4.07 -7.32
CA ALA A 197 -34.04 -5.44 -7.82
C ALA A 197 -33.54 -6.40 -6.72
N LYS A 198 -32.77 -5.93 -5.74
CA LYS A 198 -32.37 -6.67 -4.52
C LYS A 198 -33.53 -6.86 -3.54
N GLN A 199 -34.45 -5.91 -3.47
CA GLN A 199 -35.70 -6.02 -2.70
C GLN A 199 -36.72 -6.95 -3.38
N GLY A 200 -36.85 -6.87 -4.71
CA GLY A 200 -37.82 -7.64 -5.49
C GLY A 200 -37.49 -9.12 -5.70
N GLN A 201 -36.25 -9.55 -5.38
CA GLN A 201 -35.79 -10.95 -5.29
C GLN A 201 -36.45 -11.92 -6.29
N SER A 202 -36.16 -11.74 -7.58
CA SER A 202 -36.68 -12.59 -8.64
C SER A 202 -35.57 -13.03 -9.58
N LEU A 203 -35.68 -14.25 -10.14
CA LEU A 203 -34.71 -14.72 -11.12
C LEU A 203 -34.68 -13.80 -12.36
N ARG A 204 -35.79 -13.15 -12.71
CA ARG A 204 -35.86 -12.15 -13.79
C ARG A 204 -35.08 -10.87 -13.46
N SER A 205 -35.24 -10.31 -12.26
CA SER A 205 -34.52 -9.08 -11.87
C SER A 205 -33.00 -9.28 -11.74
N ILE A 206 -32.55 -10.53 -11.67
CA ILE A 206 -31.14 -10.93 -11.66
C ILE A 206 -30.64 -11.26 -13.08
N LEU A 207 -31.32 -12.17 -13.79
CA LEU A 207 -30.86 -12.73 -15.06
C LEU A 207 -31.42 -12.06 -16.32
N VAL A 208 -32.31 -11.06 -16.25
CA VAL A 208 -32.81 -10.32 -17.43
C VAL A 208 -32.28 -8.88 -17.45
N SER A 209 -31.93 -8.38 -18.64
CA SER A 209 -31.70 -6.95 -18.90
C SER A 209 -32.53 -6.49 -20.11
N PRO A 210 -32.69 -5.17 -20.34
CA PRO A 210 -33.42 -4.67 -21.52
C PRO A 210 -32.87 -5.11 -22.89
N SER A 211 -31.68 -5.73 -22.93
CA SER A 211 -31.05 -6.27 -24.13
C SER A 211 -30.83 -7.79 -24.11
N ARG A 212 -31.24 -8.51 -23.06
CA ARG A 212 -31.04 -9.96 -22.93
C ARG A 212 -32.01 -10.60 -21.95
N ASP A 213 -32.77 -11.57 -22.44
CA ASP A 213 -33.75 -12.39 -21.73
C ASP A 213 -33.44 -13.90 -21.73
N PHE A 214 -32.24 -14.30 -22.18
CA PHE A 214 -31.84 -15.70 -22.38
C PHE A 214 -30.50 -16.07 -21.72
N VAL A 215 -30.31 -17.39 -21.55
CA VAL A 215 -29.04 -18.09 -21.25
C VAL A 215 -28.67 -19.04 -22.41
N ILE A 216 -27.51 -19.68 -22.36
CA ILE A 216 -27.04 -20.67 -23.35
C ILE A 216 -27.08 -22.07 -22.73
N SER A 217 -27.65 -23.04 -23.43
CA SER A 217 -27.60 -24.47 -23.07
C SER A 217 -26.28 -25.12 -23.54
N PRO A 218 -25.85 -26.28 -22.98
CA PRO A 218 -24.62 -26.98 -23.41
C PRO A 218 -24.51 -27.20 -24.92
N ASN A 219 -25.64 -27.39 -25.60
CA ASN A 219 -25.72 -27.57 -27.06
C ASN A 219 -25.66 -26.25 -27.85
N GLY A 220 -25.30 -25.12 -27.23
CA GLY A 220 -25.20 -23.80 -27.85
C GLY A 220 -26.54 -23.07 -28.09
N ASN A 221 -27.68 -23.73 -27.88
CA ASN A 221 -28.99 -23.11 -28.09
C ASN A 221 -29.30 -22.05 -27.02
N LYS A 222 -29.88 -20.93 -27.44
CA LYS A 222 -30.44 -19.90 -26.54
C LYS A 222 -31.71 -20.42 -25.87
N VAL A 223 -31.82 -20.24 -24.56
CA VAL A 223 -32.96 -20.66 -23.74
C VAL A 223 -33.46 -19.46 -22.93
N PRO A 224 -34.74 -19.06 -23.04
CA PRO A 224 -35.32 -17.98 -22.24
C PRO A 224 -35.16 -18.19 -20.73
N VAL A 225 -34.89 -17.11 -19.98
CA VAL A 225 -34.79 -17.13 -18.52
C VAL A 225 -36.09 -17.61 -17.85
N SER A 226 -37.23 -17.47 -18.52
CA SER A 226 -38.51 -18.03 -18.06
C SER A 226 -38.58 -19.56 -18.01
N GLU A 227 -37.66 -20.28 -18.66
CA GLU A 227 -37.53 -21.74 -18.51
C GLU A 227 -36.69 -22.15 -17.28
N LEU A 228 -36.16 -21.15 -16.54
CA LEU A 228 -35.49 -21.31 -15.26
C LEU A 228 -36.34 -20.81 -14.07
N GLU A 229 -37.42 -20.05 -14.34
CA GLU A 229 -38.36 -19.62 -13.30
C GLU A 229 -39.08 -20.83 -12.68
N GLY A 230 -39.29 -20.82 -11.36
CA GLY A 230 -39.83 -21.96 -10.62
C GLY A 230 -38.82 -23.09 -10.36
N LYS A 231 -37.54 -22.94 -10.72
CA LYS A 231 -36.45 -23.89 -10.42
C LYS A 231 -35.49 -23.34 -9.37
N THR A 232 -34.75 -24.22 -8.71
CA THR A 232 -33.57 -23.82 -7.91
C THR A 232 -32.41 -23.57 -8.86
N VAL A 233 -31.81 -22.37 -8.84
CA VAL A 233 -30.77 -21.98 -9.80
C VAL A 233 -29.48 -21.58 -9.08
N GLY A 234 -28.40 -22.32 -9.32
CA GLY A 234 -27.05 -21.98 -8.89
C GLY A 234 -26.37 -21.06 -9.89
N LEU A 235 -26.10 -19.81 -9.51
CA LEU A 235 -25.22 -18.90 -10.25
C LEU A 235 -23.77 -19.24 -9.90
N TYR A 236 -23.06 -19.88 -10.83
CA TYR A 236 -21.70 -20.39 -10.60
C TYR A 236 -20.66 -19.47 -11.24
N PHE A 237 -19.92 -18.74 -10.42
CA PHE A 237 -18.86 -17.81 -10.82
C PHE A 237 -17.52 -18.55 -10.83
N SER A 238 -16.86 -18.58 -12.00
CA SER A 238 -15.66 -19.37 -12.22
C SER A 238 -14.68 -18.73 -13.21
N ASP A 239 -13.41 -19.07 -13.05
CA ASP A 239 -12.28 -18.69 -13.90
C ASP A 239 -11.27 -19.85 -13.89
N SER A 240 -11.07 -20.48 -15.05
CA SER A 240 -10.22 -21.67 -15.25
C SER A 240 -8.72 -21.43 -15.04
N SER A 241 -8.27 -20.17 -15.00
CA SER A 241 -6.89 -19.86 -14.61
C SER A 241 -6.59 -20.15 -13.14
N TYR A 242 -7.63 -20.29 -12.30
CA TYR A 242 -7.52 -20.63 -10.88
C TYR A 242 -7.69 -22.13 -10.65
N LYS A 243 -6.66 -22.78 -10.10
CA LYS A 243 -6.68 -24.21 -9.75
C LYS A 243 -7.87 -24.59 -8.84
N SER A 244 -8.23 -23.72 -7.88
CA SER A 244 -9.39 -23.91 -7.00
C SER A 244 -10.74 -23.93 -7.75
N CYS A 245 -10.87 -23.19 -8.85
CA CYS A 245 -12.05 -23.23 -9.70
C CYS A 245 -12.13 -24.56 -10.46
N VAL A 246 -11.00 -25.05 -11.01
CA VAL A 246 -10.92 -26.33 -11.70
C VAL A 246 -11.27 -27.49 -10.76
N GLU A 247 -10.70 -27.51 -9.55
CA GLU A 247 -10.96 -28.54 -8.53
C GLU A 247 -12.44 -28.57 -8.13
N PHE A 248 -13.02 -27.42 -7.78
CA PHE A 248 -14.44 -27.33 -7.42
C PHE A 248 -15.39 -27.58 -8.59
N THR A 249 -14.99 -27.32 -9.85
CA THR A 249 -15.82 -27.63 -11.02
C THR A 249 -16.12 -29.12 -11.08
N LEU A 250 -15.14 -29.99 -10.76
CA LEU A 250 -15.31 -31.43 -10.76
C LEU A 250 -16.30 -31.89 -9.67
N GLU A 251 -16.17 -31.36 -8.45
CA GLU A 251 -17.11 -31.61 -7.34
C GLU A 251 -18.54 -31.16 -7.71
N LEU A 252 -18.67 -29.99 -8.32
CA LEU A 252 -19.96 -29.41 -8.71
C LEU A 252 -20.63 -30.18 -9.85
N VAL A 253 -19.87 -30.73 -10.80
CA VAL A 253 -20.39 -31.64 -11.85
C VAL A 253 -20.94 -32.92 -11.21
N GLU A 254 -20.18 -33.57 -10.32
CA GLU A 254 -20.64 -34.80 -9.65
C GLU A 254 -21.94 -34.57 -8.85
N VAL A 255 -22.04 -33.43 -8.15
CA VAL A 255 -23.25 -33.04 -7.41
C VAL A 255 -24.41 -32.69 -8.34
N TYR A 256 -24.18 -31.98 -9.45
CA TYR A 256 -25.21 -31.67 -10.44
C TYR A 256 -25.78 -32.94 -11.09
N GLU A 257 -24.92 -33.88 -11.50
CA GLU A 257 -25.34 -35.16 -12.06
C GLU A 257 -26.14 -36.00 -11.07
N LYS A 258 -25.71 -36.09 -9.79
CA LYS A 258 -26.49 -36.77 -8.74
C LYS A 258 -27.86 -36.15 -8.53
N LEU A 259 -27.97 -34.83 -8.54
CA LEU A 259 -29.26 -34.13 -8.39
C LEU A 259 -30.16 -34.35 -9.62
N LYS A 260 -29.61 -34.31 -10.83
CA LYS A 260 -30.35 -34.68 -12.06
C LYS A 260 -30.81 -36.14 -12.07
N ALA A 261 -29.98 -37.07 -11.62
CA ALA A 261 -30.33 -38.49 -11.50
C ALA A 261 -31.44 -38.75 -10.48
N LYS A 262 -31.57 -37.90 -9.45
CA LYS A 262 -32.70 -37.90 -8.49
C LYS A 262 -33.97 -37.22 -9.03
N GLY A 263 -33.91 -36.58 -10.20
CA GLY A 263 -35.00 -35.80 -10.77
C GLY A 263 -35.18 -34.41 -10.16
N GLU A 264 -34.19 -33.90 -9.42
CA GLU A 264 -34.31 -32.63 -8.70
C GLU A 264 -34.24 -31.42 -9.63
N SER A 265 -35.06 -30.40 -9.31
CA SER A 265 -35.20 -29.19 -10.12
C SER A 265 -34.09 -28.15 -9.85
N PHE A 266 -32.84 -28.62 -9.86
CA PHE A 266 -31.63 -27.79 -9.79
C PHE A 266 -31.09 -27.50 -11.19
N GLU A 267 -30.81 -26.23 -11.49
CA GLU A 267 -30.07 -25.79 -12.67
C GLU A 267 -28.84 -24.99 -12.25
N ILE A 268 -27.79 -25.02 -13.06
CA ILE A 268 -26.63 -24.13 -12.89
C ILE A 268 -26.55 -23.19 -14.09
N VAL A 269 -26.19 -21.93 -13.83
CA VAL A 269 -25.80 -20.94 -14.83
C VAL A 269 -24.35 -20.55 -14.55
N LEU A 270 -23.43 -21.03 -15.40
CA LEU A 270 -22.03 -20.64 -15.39
C LEU A 270 -21.89 -19.17 -15.78
N ILE A 271 -21.23 -18.41 -14.91
CA ILE A 271 -20.87 -17.01 -15.10
C ILE A 271 -19.33 -16.98 -15.25
N PRO A 272 -18.81 -17.02 -16.49
CA PRO A 272 -17.38 -16.92 -16.73
C PRO A 272 -16.86 -15.54 -16.34
N LEU A 273 -15.64 -15.48 -15.81
CA LEU A 273 -14.97 -14.23 -15.42
C LEU A 273 -13.69 -13.93 -16.23
N HIS A 274 -13.25 -14.85 -17.09
CA HIS A 274 -12.21 -14.60 -18.09
C HIS A 274 -12.72 -13.64 -19.20
N ASP A 275 -11.84 -12.82 -19.77
CA ASP A 275 -12.23 -11.72 -20.68
C ASP A 275 -12.05 -12.06 -22.18
N ASP A 276 -11.67 -13.29 -22.55
CA ASP A 276 -11.61 -13.75 -23.94
C ASP A 276 -12.81 -14.65 -24.32
N LYS A 277 -12.85 -15.23 -25.52
CA LYS A 277 -13.97 -16.08 -26.00
C LYS A 277 -13.56 -17.54 -26.15
N GLU A 278 -12.29 -17.82 -26.34
CA GLU A 278 -11.78 -19.16 -26.60
C GLU A 278 -11.69 -19.95 -25.30
N SER A 279 -11.25 -19.33 -24.20
CA SER A 279 -11.37 -19.88 -22.83
C SER A 279 -12.82 -20.18 -22.48
N PHE A 280 -13.77 -19.30 -22.82
CA PHE A 280 -15.20 -19.55 -22.58
C PHE A 280 -15.71 -20.77 -23.35
N GLU A 281 -15.42 -20.87 -24.64
CA GLU A 281 -15.84 -22.00 -25.46
C GLU A 281 -15.09 -23.29 -25.12
N GLN A 282 -13.88 -23.20 -24.55
CA GLN A 282 -13.11 -24.35 -24.05
C GLN A 282 -13.67 -24.86 -22.71
N ASP A 283 -13.92 -23.97 -21.76
CA ASP A 283 -14.44 -24.29 -20.42
C ASP A 283 -15.89 -24.79 -20.50
N PHE A 284 -16.74 -24.13 -21.30
CA PHE A 284 -18.17 -24.43 -21.37
C PHE A 284 -18.48 -25.74 -22.11
N LYS A 285 -17.70 -26.09 -23.14
CA LYS A 285 -17.99 -27.19 -24.08
C LYS A 285 -18.10 -28.58 -23.46
N ASN A 286 -17.61 -28.78 -22.24
CA ASN A 286 -17.66 -30.05 -21.51
C ASN A 286 -18.59 -30.00 -20.27
N MET A 287 -19.35 -28.91 -20.07
CA MET A 287 -20.17 -28.71 -18.87
C MET A 287 -21.64 -29.12 -19.07
N PRO A 288 -22.29 -29.73 -18.07
CA PRO A 288 -23.65 -30.26 -18.22
C PRO A 288 -24.77 -29.22 -18.04
N TRP A 289 -24.42 -27.94 -17.80
CA TRP A 289 -25.33 -26.89 -17.33
C TRP A 289 -25.37 -25.66 -18.26
N PHE A 290 -26.20 -24.66 -17.94
CA PHE A 290 -26.31 -23.45 -18.74
C PHE A 290 -25.11 -22.51 -18.54
N ALA A 291 -24.90 -21.58 -19.47
CA ALA A 291 -23.96 -20.47 -19.33
C ALA A 291 -24.59 -19.10 -19.62
N PHE A 292 -24.01 -18.08 -19.01
CA PHE A 292 -24.34 -16.68 -19.20
C PHE A 292 -23.63 -16.12 -20.46
N PRO A 293 -24.36 -15.63 -21.49
CA PRO A 293 -23.78 -15.30 -22.79
C PRO A 293 -23.05 -13.95 -22.89
N ASP A 294 -22.99 -13.16 -21.81
CA ASP A 294 -22.62 -11.74 -21.87
C ASP A 294 -21.49 -11.40 -20.88
N LYS A 295 -20.52 -10.60 -21.34
CA LYS A 295 -19.42 -10.08 -20.51
C LYS A 295 -19.87 -9.02 -19.51
N SER A 296 -21.14 -8.61 -19.53
CA SER A 296 -21.78 -7.82 -18.45
C SER A 296 -22.04 -8.62 -17.15
N HIS A 297 -21.28 -9.67 -16.88
CA HIS A 297 -21.28 -10.42 -15.60
C HIS A 297 -20.98 -9.55 -14.36
N GLN A 298 -20.35 -8.39 -14.54
CA GLN A 298 -20.05 -7.43 -13.45
C GLN A 298 -21.28 -7.05 -12.61
N LYS A 299 -22.48 -6.97 -13.23
CA LYS A 299 -23.74 -6.72 -12.52
C LYS A 299 -24.12 -7.88 -11.58
N LEU A 300 -23.90 -9.13 -12.01
CA LEU A 300 -24.11 -10.32 -11.19
C LEU A 300 -23.07 -10.45 -10.09
N VAL A 301 -21.80 -10.13 -10.39
CA VAL A 301 -20.71 -10.09 -9.39
C VAL A 301 -21.04 -9.10 -8.27
N ARG A 302 -21.55 -7.89 -8.58
CA ARG A 302 -22.05 -6.94 -7.57
C ARG A 302 -23.29 -7.46 -6.83
N TYR A 303 -24.32 -7.89 -7.55
CA TYR A 303 -25.58 -8.36 -6.95
C TYR A 303 -25.35 -9.50 -5.96
N CYS A 304 -24.45 -10.42 -6.30
CA CYS A 304 -24.11 -11.58 -5.47
C CYS A 304 -22.99 -11.32 -4.46
N GLU A 305 -22.40 -10.12 -4.41
CA GLU A 305 -21.28 -9.72 -3.53
C GLU A 305 -20.03 -10.62 -3.64
N ILE A 306 -19.72 -11.08 -4.87
CA ILE A 306 -18.63 -12.04 -5.12
C ILE A 306 -17.26 -11.38 -4.92
N SER A 307 -16.47 -11.95 -4.00
CA SER A 307 -15.16 -11.44 -3.57
C SER A 307 -14.06 -12.51 -3.51
N VAL A 308 -14.40 -13.78 -3.74
CA VAL A 308 -13.50 -14.95 -3.75
C VAL A 308 -13.97 -15.88 -4.88
N LEU A 309 -13.04 -16.64 -5.48
CA LEU A 309 -13.36 -17.65 -6.51
C LEU A 309 -12.79 -19.04 -6.14
N PRO A 310 -13.49 -20.14 -6.44
CA PRO A 310 -14.84 -20.20 -7.04
C PRO A 310 -15.94 -19.64 -6.13
N ALA A 311 -17.08 -19.27 -6.69
CA ALA A 311 -18.28 -18.91 -5.91
C ALA A 311 -19.56 -19.46 -6.52
N LEU A 312 -20.52 -19.83 -5.68
CA LEU A 312 -21.80 -20.41 -6.06
C LEU A 312 -22.90 -19.76 -5.22
N PHE A 313 -23.78 -19.01 -5.88
CA PHE A 313 -24.87 -18.26 -5.25
C PHE A 313 -26.20 -18.90 -5.68
N VAL A 314 -26.95 -19.45 -4.73
CA VAL A 314 -28.13 -20.27 -5.05
C VAL A 314 -29.42 -19.49 -4.83
N ILE A 315 -30.25 -19.47 -5.87
CA ILE A 315 -31.57 -18.84 -5.94
C ILE A 315 -32.63 -19.94 -5.90
N GLY A 316 -33.72 -19.72 -5.16
CA GLY A 316 -34.81 -20.68 -5.00
C GLY A 316 -35.89 -20.56 -6.09
N PRO A 317 -36.82 -21.53 -6.14
CA PRO A 317 -37.98 -21.51 -7.04
C PRO A 317 -38.84 -20.25 -6.96
N ASP A 318 -38.87 -19.59 -5.80
CA ASP A 318 -39.59 -18.34 -5.55
C ASP A 318 -38.79 -17.07 -5.91
N GLY A 319 -37.59 -17.23 -6.48
CA GLY A 319 -36.70 -16.14 -6.88
C GLY A 319 -35.78 -15.60 -5.77
N LYS A 320 -35.93 -16.07 -4.52
CA LYS A 320 -35.14 -15.56 -3.38
C LYS A 320 -33.77 -16.21 -3.27
N THR A 321 -32.84 -15.52 -2.64
CA THR A 321 -31.51 -16.08 -2.34
C THR A 321 -31.62 -17.11 -1.21
N LEU A 322 -31.24 -18.35 -1.47
CA LEU A 322 -31.20 -19.42 -0.45
C LEU A 322 -29.83 -19.47 0.24
N THR A 323 -28.74 -19.29 -0.51
CA THR A 323 -27.39 -19.13 0.08
C THR A 323 -26.43 -18.36 -0.82
N LYS A 324 -25.59 -17.50 -0.21
CA LYS A 324 -24.44 -16.86 -0.87
C LYS A 324 -23.17 -17.72 -0.84
N SER A 325 -23.20 -18.87 -0.14
CA SER A 325 -22.02 -19.69 0.19
C SER A 325 -22.17 -21.13 -0.32
N GLY A 326 -22.72 -21.29 -1.52
CA GLY A 326 -22.97 -22.60 -2.14
C GLY A 326 -21.72 -23.47 -2.32
N VAL A 327 -20.53 -22.87 -2.43
CA VAL A 327 -19.25 -23.62 -2.50
C VAL A 327 -19.00 -24.40 -1.22
N LEU A 328 -19.12 -23.75 -0.07
CA LEU A 328 -18.96 -24.41 1.24
C LEU A 328 -20.05 -25.47 1.48
N ALA A 329 -21.26 -25.22 0.98
CA ALA A 329 -22.36 -26.19 1.03
C ALA A 329 -22.06 -27.46 0.20
N VAL A 330 -21.62 -27.30 -1.05
CA VAL A 330 -21.26 -28.40 -1.96
C VAL A 330 -20.04 -29.16 -1.43
N ALA A 331 -18.96 -28.46 -1.07
CA ALA A 331 -17.73 -29.08 -0.60
C ALA A 331 -17.90 -29.83 0.73
N LYS A 332 -18.86 -29.43 1.60
CA LYS A 332 -19.11 -30.10 2.88
C LYS A 332 -20.18 -31.19 2.82
N PHE A 333 -21.27 -30.98 2.07
CA PHE A 333 -22.45 -31.85 2.09
C PHE A 333 -22.77 -32.52 0.75
N GLY A 334 -22.07 -32.17 -0.32
CA GLY A 334 -22.33 -32.67 -1.67
C GLY A 334 -23.78 -32.43 -2.12
N ASP A 335 -24.40 -33.46 -2.67
CA ASP A 335 -25.80 -33.47 -3.09
C ASP A 335 -26.81 -33.50 -1.94
N LEU A 336 -26.38 -33.70 -0.68
CA LEU A 336 -27.26 -33.56 0.49
C LEU A 336 -27.57 -32.09 0.82
N ALA A 337 -26.77 -31.15 0.30
CA ALA A 337 -26.96 -29.71 0.47
C ALA A 337 -28.31 -29.22 -0.07
N TYR A 338 -28.86 -29.87 -1.10
CA TYR A 338 -30.11 -29.49 -1.75
C TYR A 338 -31.32 -29.59 -0.78
N PRO A 339 -32.27 -28.63 -0.77
CA PRO A 339 -32.47 -27.52 -1.73
C PRO A 339 -31.63 -26.25 -1.47
N PHE A 340 -30.53 -26.34 -0.72
CA PHE A 340 -29.63 -25.23 -0.36
C PHE A 340 -30.28 -24.13 0.51
N THR A 341 -31.34 -24.45 1.25
CA THR A 341 -31.98 -23.52 2.20
C THR A 341 -31.22 -23.40 3.52
N PRO A 342 -31.30 -22.25 4.22
CA PRO A 342 -30.70 -22.08 5.56
C PRO A 342 -31.16 -23.15 6.56
N GLU A 343 -32.43 -23.56 6.49
CA GLU A 343 -33.02 -24.60 7.32
C GLU A 343 -32.39 -25.96 7.03
N LYS A 344 -32.11 -26.27 5.76
CA LYS A 344 -31.44 -27.52 5.37
C LYS A 344 -30.00 -27.55 5.84
N PHE A 345 -29.27 -26.44 5.77
CA PHE A 345 -27.92 -26.37 6.34
C PHE A 345 -27.93 -26.51 7.86
N LYS A 346 -28.91 -25.93 8.54
CA LYS A 346 -29.07 -26.14 9.98
C LYS A 346 -29.35 -27.62 10.31
N GLU A 347 -30.26 -28.26 9.59
CA GLU A 347 -30.56 -29.70 9.72
C GLU A 347 -29.29 -30.55 9.52
N LEU A 348 -28.53 -30.30 8.45
CA LEU A 348 -27.29 -31.04 8.14
C LEU A 348 -26.19 -30.82 9.19
N LEU A 349 -26.01 -29.59 9.67
CA LEU A 349 -25.06 -29.26 10.75
C LEU A 349 -25.48 -29.88 12.09
N GLU A 350 -26.79 -29.96 12.39
CA GLU A 350 -27.30 -30.66 13.57
C GLU A 350 -27.15 -32.18 13.44
N ILE A 351 -27.27 -32.75 12.23
CA ILE A 351 -26.99 -34.16 11.94
C ILE A 351 -25.49 -34.48 12.04
N GLU A 352 -24.60 -33.62 11.52
CA GLU A 352 -23.15 -33.78 11.70
C GLU A 352 -22.75 -33.69 13.17
N LYS A 353 -23.22 -32.64 13.88
CA LYS A 353 -22.97 -32.47 15.30
C LYS A 353 -23.47 -33.69 16.10
N ALA A 354 -24.66 -34.21 15.79
CA ALA A 354 -25.17 -35.42 16.40
C ALA A 354 -24.35 -36.68 16.07
N LYS A 355 -23.75 -36.77 14.87
CA LYS A 355 -22.80 -37.84 14.51
C LYS A 355 -21.48 -37.71 15.27
N GLU A 356 -20.94 -36.50 15.43
CA GLU A 356 -19.74 -36.23 16.24
C GLU A 356 -19.98 -36.53 17.72
N GLU A 357 -21.13 -36.11 18.26
CA GLU A 357 -21.52 -36.33 19.66
C GLU A 357 -21.93 -37.79 19.95
N ALA A 358 -22.30 -38.58 18.92
CA ALA A 358 -22.59 -40.01 19.03
C ALA A 358 -21.36 -40.93 18.83
N GLN A 359 -20.22 -40.40 18.39
CA GLN A 359 -18.98 -41.20 18.22
C GLN A 359 -18.32 -41.50 19.58
N THR A 360 -18.62 -42.67 20.14
CA THR A 360 -17.89 -43.20 21.30
C THR A 360 -16.52 -43.73 20.90
N LEU A 361 -15.57 -43.74 21.85
CA LEU A 361 -14.22 -44.27 21.61
C LEU A 361 -14.23 -45.73 21.13
N GLU A 362 -15.21 -46.53 21.57
CA GLU A 362 -15.40 -47.92 21.14
C GLU A 362 -15.89 -48.02 19.69
N SER A 363 -16.79 -47.13 19.24
CA SER A 363 -17.30 -47.14 17.86
C SER A 363 -16.20 -46.91 16.81
N ILE A 364 -15.19 -46.10 17.16
CA ILE A 364 -14.01 -45.81 16.33
C ILE A 364 -13.04 -47.01 16.29
N LEU A 365 -13.01 -47.85 17.34
CA LEU A 365 -12.08 -48.98 17.46
C LEU A 365 -12.58 -50.27 16.77
N VAL A 366 -13.84 -50.35 16.37
CA VAL A 366 -14.48 -51.56 15.81
C VAL A 366 -14.44 -51.60 14.27
N LEU A 367 -14.21 -50.48 13.59
CA LEU A 367 -14.31 -50.35 12.12
C LEU A 367 -12.95 -50.12 11.44
N GLY A 368 -12.16 -51.18 11.27
CA GLY A 368 -10.98 -51.18 10.39
C GLY A 368 -9.86 -52.15 10.83
N ASP A 369 -9.70 -53.24 10.09
CA ASP A 369 -8.82 -54.39 10.39
C ASP A 369 -7.44 -54.05 10.98
N LEU A 370 -7.19 -54.56 12.19
CA LEU A 370 -5.96 -54.37 12.96
C LEU A 370 -5.02 -55.57 12.84
N ASN A 371 -3.75 -55.33 12.56
CA ASN A 371 -2.67 -56.31 12.77
C ASN A 371 -1.57 -55.71 13.66
N PHE A 372 -1.37 -56.31 14.84
CA PHE A 372 -0.34 -55.93 15.79
C PHE A 372 0.82 -56.93 15.78
N VAL A 373 2.03 -56.46 16.10
CA VAL A 373 3.16 -57.33 16.48
C VAL A 373 3.67 -56.87 17.84
N ILE A 374 3.89 -57.82 18.76
CA ILE A 374 4.31 -57.56 20.14
C ILE A 374 5.82 -57.86 20.25
N GLY A 375 6.60 -56.85 20.63
CA GLY A 375 8.00 -57.04 21.03
C GLY A 375 8.11 -57.76 22.38
N LYS A 376 9.20 -58.49 22.61
CA LYS A 376 9.39 -59.31 23.84
C LYS A 376 9.42 -58.47 25.13
N ASP A 377 9.69 -57.17 24.96
CA ASP A 377 9.93 -56.15 25.97
C ASP A 377 8.62 -55.49 26.46
N GLY A 378 7.46 -55.84 25.88
CA GLY A 378 6.14 -55.31 26.23
C GLY A 378 5.80 -53.95 25.61
N ALA A 379 6.76 -53.25 25.00
CA ALA A 379 6.54 -52.00 24.29
C ALA A 379 5.62 -52.18 23.07
N LYS A 380 4.60 -51.33 22.94
CA LYS A 380 3.67 -51.30 21.79
C LYS A 380 4.13 -50.25 20.79
N VAL A 381 4.62 -50.69 19.63
CA VAL A 381 4.93 -49.81 18.48
C VAL A 381 3.74 -49.79 17.53
N LYS A 382 3.32 -48.59 17.11
CA LYS A 382 2.29 -48.42 16.08
C LYS A 382 2.94 -47.95 14.78
N ILE A 383 2.84 -48.77 13.73
CA ILE A 383 3.34 -48.45 12.40
C ILE A 383 2.17 -47.97 11.54
N TYR A 384 2.33 -46.79 10.96
CA TYR A 384 1.44 -46.26 9.93
C TYR A 384 2.09 -46.43 8.55
N SER A 385 1.27 -46.46 7.50
CA SER A 385 1.75 -46.22 6.14
C SER A 385 0.97 -45.07 5.53
N LEU A 386 1.70 -44.09 5.02
CA LEU A 386 1.21 -43.07 4.10
C LEU A 386 2.08 -43.13 2.85
N GLU A 387 1.44 -43.08 1.68
CA GLU A 387 2.10 -42.99 0.36
C GLU A 387 3.22 -44.05 0.15
N GLY A 388 2.99 -45.27 0.63
CA GLY A 388 3.91 -46.40 0.50
C GLY A 388 5.11 -46.38 1.45
N LYS A 389 5.40 -45.27 2.13
CA LYS A 389 6.42 -45.19 3.18
C LYS A 389 5.82 -45.66 4.52
N LYS A 390 6.66 -46.24 5.38
CA LYS A 390 6.30 -46.74 6.71
C LYS A 390 6.85 -45.80 7.77
N ILE A 391 6.04 -45.44 8.76
CA ILE A 391 6.45 -44.58 9.87
C ILE A 391 6.07 -45.30 11.17
N GLY A 392 7.08 -45.62 12.00
CA GLY A 392 6.87 -46.20 13.32
C GLY A 392 6.86 -45.12 14.39
N LEU A 393 5.82 -45.10 15.24
CA LEU A 393 5.82 -44.31 16.47
C LEU A 393 6.14 -45.21 17.67
N TYR A 394 7.16 -44.81 18.43
CA TYR A 394 7.61 -45.44 19.66
C TYR A 394 7.14 -44.63 20.86
N PHE A 395 6.59 -45.30 21.87
CA PHE A 395 6.14 -44.68 23.12
C PHE A 395 7.00 -45.20 24.27
N SER A 396 7.87 -44.35 24.81
CA SER A 396 8.60 -44.62 26.05
C SER A 396 7.78 -44.14 27.25
N ALA A 397 7.67 -44.96 28.28
CA ALA A 397 7.04 -44.58 29.55
C ALA A 397 7.79 -45.21 30.72
N SER A 398 8.55 -44.41 31.46
CA SER A 398 9.10 -44.79 32.76
C SER A 398 9.52 -43.55 33.57
N TRP A 399 8.92 -43.39 34.74
CA TRP A 399 9.49 -42.59 35.82
C TRP A 399 10.84 -43.19 36.25
N LEU A 400 11.73 -42.37 36.83
CA LEU A 400 12.10 -42.49 38.26
C LEU A 400 13.17 -41.46 38.67
N GLY A 401 13.01 -40.90 39.86
CA GLY A 401 14.08 -40.19 40.57
C GLY A 401 14.96 -41.16 41.35
N VAL A 402 16.26 -41.17 41.04
CA VAL A 402 17.39 -41.61 41.87
C VAL A 402 17.26 -42.93 42.65
N CYS A 403 18.01 -43.94 42.19
CA CYS A 403 18.75 -44.82 43.08
C CYS A 403 20.17 -45.01 42.54
N GLY A 404 21.19 -44.68 43.33
CA GLY A 404 22.58 -45.07 43.07
C GLY A 404 22.97 -46.30 43.90
N PRO A 405 24.07 -47.00 43.59
CA PRO A 405 25.09 -46.65 42.60
C PRO A 405 25.36 -47.78 41.60
N CYS A 406 24.81 -47.70 40.38
CA CYS A 406 25.24 -48.54 39.26
C CYS A 406 25.20 -47.74 37.95
N GLY A 407 26.29 -47.81 37.18
CA GLY A 407 26.34 -47.35 35.80
C GLY A 407 26.04 -48.49 34.83
N GLN A 408 25.99 -48.16 33.53
CA GLN A 408 25.64 -49.04 32.40
C GLN A 408 24.14 -49.36 32.27
N PHE A 409 23.46 -48.68 31.33
CA PHE A 409 22.61 -49.30 30.28
C PHE A 409 22.14 -48.25 29.26
N THR A 410 23.03 -47.79 28.39
CA THR A 410 22.73 -46.81 27.32
C THR A 410 23.32 -47.15 25.94
N SER A 411 24.04 -48.28 25.79
CA SER A 411 24.58 -48.72 24.50
C SER A 411 23.58 -49.51 23.64
N THR A 412 22.93 -50.52 24.22
CA THR A 412 22.15 -51.52 23.47
C THR A 412 21.02 -50.94 22.61
N LEU A 413 20.37 -49.87 23.07
CA LEU A 413 19.24 -49.25 22.38
C LEU A 413 19.68 -48.37 21.19
N VAL A 414 20.89 -47.79 21.26
CA VAL A 414 21.48 -47.04 20.16
C VAL A 414 21.95 -48.00 19.07
N ASP A 415 22.66 -49.08 19.45
CA ASP A 415 23.24 -50.01 18.47
C ASP A 415 22.19 -50.75 17.64
N ILE A 416 21.02 -51.09 18.20
CA ILE A 416 19.92 -51.72 17.45
C ILE A 416 19.34 -50.73 16.42
N VAL A 417 19.00 -49.52 16.87
CA VAL A 417 18.43 -48.47 16.00
C VAL A 417 19.41 -48.07 14.90
N TYR A 418 20.70 -47.97 15.20
CA TYR A 418 21.73 -47.60 14.23
C TYR A 418 21.94 -48.69 13.16
N ASN A 419 21.94 -49.97 13.53
CA ASN A 419 22.13 -51.06 12.57
C ASN A 419 20.89 -51.32 11.67
N GLU A 420 19.66 -51.14 12.16
CA GLU A 420 18.48 -51.23 11.30
C GLU A 420 18.35 -50.02 10.36
N ILE A 421 18.62 -48.80 10.83
CA ILE A 421 18.62 -47.60 9.97
C ILE A 421 19.74 -47.66 8.91
N ALA A 422 20.93 -48.17 9.25
CA ALA A 422 22.05 -48.27 8.31
C ALA A 422 21.84 -49.25 7.14
N THR A 423 20.83 -50.13 7.20
CA THR A 423 20.60 -51.16 6.16
C THR A 423 19.40 -50.91 5.25
N LYS A 424 18.52 -49.95 5.56
CA LYS A 424 17.40 -49.53 4.69
C LYS A 424 17.16 -48.02 4.79
N GLY A 425 17.50 -47.30 3.72
CA GLY A 425 17.28 -45.85 3.62
C GLY A 425 15.80 -45.44 3.66
N ASP A 426 15.57 -44.13 3.78
CA ASP A 426 14.28 -43.45 3.86
C ASP A 426 13.44 -43.72 5.14
N PHE A 427 14.03 -43.43 6.30
CA PHE A 427 13.29 -43.19 7.56
C PHE A 427 13.69 -41.85 8.19
N GLY A 428 12.69 -41.11 8.67
CA GLY A 428 12.87 -39.93 9.53
C GLY A 428 12.11 -40.14 10.84
N VAL A 429 12.72 -39.79 11.97
CA VAL A 429 12.15 -39.95 13.31
C VAL A 429 11.98 -38.58 13.95
N VAL A 430 10.81 -38.33 14.54
CA VAL A 430 10.51 -37.12 15.31
C VAL A 430 10.29 -37.50 16.76
N PHE A 431 10.99 -36.83 17.67
CA PHE A 431 10.78 -36.92 19.11
C PHE A 431 9.95 -35.72 19.58
N VAL A 432 9.01 -35.96 20.49
CA VAL A 432 8.27 -34.91 21.19
C VAL A 432 8.40 -35.16 22.68
N SER A 433 8.75 -34.12 23.44
CA SER A 433 8.81 -34.13 24.90
C SER A 433 7.75 -33.18 25.45
N ALA A 434 7.13 -33.53 26.57
CA ALA A 434 6.14 -32.72 27.26
C ALA A 434 6.40 -32.78 28.77
N ASN A 435 6.39 -31.62 29.42
CA ASN A 435 6.39 -31.49 30.88
C ASN A 435 5.05 -30.94 31.35
N TYR A 436 4.68 -31.34 32.57
CA TYR A 436 3.56 -30.84 33.38
C TYR A 436 3.93 -29.47 34.02
N ASP A 437 3.11 -28.75 34.79
CA ASP A 437 1.95 -29.05 35.66
C ASP A 437 0.74 -28.11 35.33
N GLU A 438 -0.48 -28.16 35.91
CA GLU A 438 -0.96 -28.64 37.23
C GLU A 438 -2.32 -29.37 37.22
N GLU A 439 -2.56 -30.08 38.34
CA GLU A 439 -3.80 -30.65 38.92
C GLU A 439 -4.66 -31.66 38.13
N GLU A 440 -4.54 -32.93 38.52
CA GLU A 440 -5.46 -34.03 38.21
C GLU A 440 -6.61 -34.13 39.24
N GLU A 441 -7.86 -33.84 38.84
CA GLU A 441 -9.02 -34.59 39.39
C GLU A 441 -10.31 -34.54 38.54
N SER A 442 -10.39 -33.69 37.50
CA SER A 442 -11.62 -33.46 36.71
C SER A 442 -11.81 -34.35 35.46
N LEU A 443 -10.83 -35.19 35.09
CA LEU A 443 -10.78 -35.88 33.80
C LEU A 443 -11.56 -37.22 33.74
N LYS A 444 -12.80 -37.24 34.28
CA LYS A 444 -13.80 -38.30 34.00
C LYS A 444 -15.00 -37.70 33.27
N GLY A 445 -15.01 -37.83 31.94
CA GLY A 445 -16.13 -37.39 31.07
C GLY A 445 -15.74 -36.45 29.93
N THR A 446 -14.46 -36.12 29.78
CA THR A 446 -13.94 -35.26 28.70
C THR A 446 -13.97 -35.94 27.33
N SER A 447 -14.68 -35.33 26.36
CA SER A 447 -14.78 -35.82 24.98
C SER A 447 -13.58 -35.43 24.12
N ILE A 448 -13.45 -36.03 22.93
CA ILE A 448 -12.37 -35.75 21.95
C ILE A 448 -12.21 -34.24 21.69
N ARG A 449 -13.30 -33.47 21.71
CA ARG A 449 -13.28 -32.02 21.55
C ARG A 449 -12.38 -31.30 22.56
N SER A 450 -12.36 -31.74 23.81
CA SER A 450 -11.51 -31.14 24.87
C SER A 450 -10.01 -31.45 24.70
N LEU A 451 -9.68 -32.57 24.04
CA LEU A 451 -8.30 -32.87 23.63
C LEU A 451 -7.90 -32.04 22.41
N TRP A 452 -8.83 -31.80 21.47
CA TRP A 452 -8.60 -30.95 20.31
C TRP A 452 -8.35 -29.50 20.72
N GLU A 453 -9.20 -28.96 21.59
CA GLU A 453 -9.09 -27.59 22.12
C GLU A 453 -7.81 -27.39 22.99
N ARG A 454 -7.32 -28.41 23.71
CA ARG A 454 -6.02 -28.35 24.40
C ARG A 454 -4.79 -28.57 23.50
N THR A 455 -4.93 -29.14 22.30
CA THR A 455 -3.80 -29.33 21.37
C THR A 455 -3.50 -28.06 20.54
N PHE A 456 -4.46 -27.14 20.41
CA PHE A 456 -4.33 -25.93 19.58
C PHE A 456 -3.55 -24.76 20.24
N SER A 457 -2.69 -25.05 21.22
CA SER A 457 -2.05 -24.02 22.05
C SER A 457 -0.55 -24.24 22.36
N PHE A 458 0.25 -24.76 21.41
CA PHE A 458 1.72 -24.54 21.49
C PHE A 458 2.50 -24.55 20.15
N THR A 459 2.04 -23.81 19.14
CA THR A 459 2.95 -23.16 18.17
C THR A 459 2.40 -21.78 17.80
N SER A 460 3.06 -20.73 18.29
CA SER A 460 3.02 -19.43 17.62
C SER A 460 3.89 -19.51 16.35
N GLN A 461 3.68 -18.59 15.40
CA GLN A 461 4.62 -18.24 14.32
C GLN A 461 4.83 -19.34 13.22
N LEU A 462 4.91 -19.05 11.91
CA LEU A 462 4.97 -17.80 11.14
C LEU A 462 4.44 -17.99 9.69
N ASN A 463 3.89 -16.92 9.09
CA ASN A 463 3.82 -16.58 7.65
C ASN A 463 3.12 -17.53 6.63
N GLY A 464 2.23 -16.98 5.78
CA GLY A 464 1.61 -17.73 4.66
C GLY A 464 0.71 -16.96 3.68
N VAL A 465 1.17 -15.82 3.16
CA VAL A 465 0.53 -14.88 2.20
C VAL A 465 -0.53 -15.44 1.21
N THR A 466 -1.68 -14.77 1.13
CA THR A 466 -2.51 -14.40 -0.06
C THR A 466 -3.84 -13.77 0.44
N HIS A 467 -4.73 -13.11 -0.31
CA HIS A 467 -4.68 -12.14 -1.44
C HIS A 467 -6.09 -11.47 -1.55
N ALA A 468 -6.34 -10.29 -2.14
CA ALA A 468 -5.47 -9.14 -2.45
C ALA A 468 -6.31 -7.88 -2.86
N VAL A 469 -5.94 -6.69 -2.33
CA VAL A 469 -5.74 -5.40 -3.09
C VAL A 469 -7.00 -4.67 -3.64
N PRO A 470 -7.02 -3.32 -3.83
CA PRO A 470 -6.00 -2.27 -3.61
C PRO A 470 -6.33 -1.40 -2.35
N SER A 471 -6.10 -0.07 -2.19
CA SER A 471 -5.43 1.02 -2.95
C SER A 471 -5.02 2.17 -2.01
N CYS A 472 -3.77 2.66 -2.08
CA CYS A 472 -3.30 4.01 -1.69
C CYS A 472 -1.75 4.06 -1.73
N LEU A 473 -1.12 4.16 -2.92
CA LEU A 473 0.36 4.03 -3.02
C LEU A 473 1.03 4.63 -4.28
N SER A 474 0.36 5.47 -5.09
CA SER A 474 0.97 6.12 -6.26
C SER A 474 1.27 7.61 -6.03
N LEU A 475 0.39 8.36 -5.37
CA LEU A 475 0.55 9.81 -5.14
C LEU A 475 1.86 10.21 -4.41
N ALA A 476 2.45 9.31 -3.62
CA ALA A 476 3.69 9.58 -2.89
C ALA A 476 4.96 9.75 -3.78
N ARG A 477 4.86 9.57 -5.12
CA ARG A 477 6.02 9.40 -6.00
C ARG A 477 6.48 10.65 -6.78
N HIS A 478 5.72 11.75 -6.86
CA HIS A 478 6.01 12.81 -7.86
C HIS A 478 6.48 14.20 -7.36
N ILE A 479 6.34 14.54 -6.07
CA ILE A 479 6.55 15.93 -5.60
C ILE A 479 8.03 16.35 -5.43
N MET A 480 9.00 15.43 -5.43
CA MET A 480 10.33 15.71 -4.85
C MET A 480 11.45 16.29 -5.75
N THR A 481 11.33 16.37 -7.09
CA THR A 481 12.49 16.78 -7.93
C THR A 481 12.22 17.70 -9.12
N SER A 482 12.77 18.93 -9.01
CA SER A 482 13.15 19.94 -10.03
C SER A 482 12.17 21.10 -10.32
N MET A 483 12.62 22.35 -10.49
CA MET A 483 13.89 23.03 -10.10
C MET A 483 13.68 24.58 -9.97
N PRO A 484 14.66 25.39 -9.48
CA PRO A 484 14.40 26.77 -9.07
C PRO A 484 14.96 27.87 -10.01
N LYS A 485 14.26 29.02 -10.05
CA LYS A 485 14.85 30.38 -9.91
C LYS A 485 13.76 31.42 -9.56
N TYR A 486 14.17 32.55 -8.99
CA TYR A 486 13.30 33.57 -8.38
C TYR A 486 13.98 34.94 -8.52
N GLU A 487 13.21 36.03 -8.72
CA GLU A 487 13.44 37.36 -8.07
C GLU A 487 12.40 38.42 -8.49
N ALA A 488 11.90 38.41 -9.74
CA ALA A 488 10.96 39.43 -10.24
C ALA A 488 9.52 39.38 -9.69
N PHE A 489 9.18 38.42 -8.82
CA PHE A 489 7.78 38.09 -8.46
C PHE A 489 7.31 38.69 -7.12
N GLU A 490 8.22 39.08 -6.22
CA GLU A 490 7.83 39.51 -4.86
C GLU A 490 7.00 40.81 -4.85
N GLU A 491 7.31 41.77 -5.71
CA GLU A 491 6.76 43.14 -5.62
C GLU A 491 5.28 43.22 -6.08
N ILE A 492 4.93 42.48 -7.13
CA ILE A 492 3.56 42.41 -7.68
C ILE A 492 2.65 41.57 -6.75
N PHE A 493 3.19 40.50 -6.16
CA PHE A 493 2.46 39.62 -5.24
C PHE A 493 2.00 40.36 -3.97
N MET A 494 2.83 41.24 -3.42
CA MET A 494 2.55 41.96 -2.17
C MET A 494 1.48 43.05 -2.33
N SER A 495 1.42 43.76 -3.46
CA SER A 495 0.38 44.78 -3.71
C SER A 495 -1.02 44.15 -3.93
N THR A 496 -1.06 42.98 -4.56
CA THR A 496 -2.29 42.21 -4.79
C THR A 496 -2.88 41.71 -3.46
N LEU A 497 -2.05 41.17 -2.57
CA LEU A 497 -2.45 40.69 -1.24
C LEU A 497 -3.11 41.78 -0.37
N GLU A 498 -2.62 43.02 -0.41
CA GLU A 498 -3.17 44.13 0.38
C GLU A 498 -4.59 44.55 -0.09
N THR A 499 -4.99 44.15 -1.30
CA THR A 499 -6.31 44.40 -1.88
C THR A 499 -7.30 43.29 -1.54
N GLU A 500 -6.91 42.02 -1.71
CA GLU A 500 -7.71 40.86 -1.30
C GLU A 500 -8.01 40.87 0.21
N ARG A 501 -7.03 41.26 1.03
CA ARG A 501 -7.14 41.44 2.48
C ARG A 501 -8.32 42.31 2.93
N LYS A 502 -8.83 43.21 2.09
CA LYS A 502 -10.00 44.07 2.39
C LYS A 502 -11.34 43.45 2.02
N ARG A 503 -11.35 42.37 1.24
CA ARG A 503 -12.57 41.62 0.85
C ARG A 503 -12.84 40.46 1.80
N THR A 504 -11.81 39.71 2.22
CA THR A 504 -11.96 38.53 3.09
C THR A 504 -12.65 38.87 4.42
N VAL A 505 -12.24 39.96 5.07
CA VAL A 505 -12.76 40.40 6.38
C VAL A 505 -14.28 40.63 6.35
N VAL A 506 -14.83 41.14 5.25
CA VAL A 506 -16.27 41.42 5.10
C VAL A 506 -17.08 40.12 4.95
N ALA A 507 -16.48 39.05 4.43
CA ALA A 507 -17.12 37.75 4.31
C ALA A 507 -17.06 36.94 5.62
N GLU A 508 -15.97 37.05 6.39
CA GLU A 508 -15.82 36.37 7.68
C GLU A 508 -16.84 36.90 8.71
N ASP A 509 -17.03 38.23 8.80
CA ASP A 509 -18.08 38.84 9.64
C ASP A 509 -19.50 38.36 9.23
N TYR A 510 -19.76 38.18 7.93
CA TYR A 510 -21.08 37.76 7.41
C TYR A 510 -21.39 36.27 7.68
N ILE A 511 -20.38 35.41 7.61
CA ILE A 511 -20.52 33.98 7.91
C ILE A 511 -20.63 33.76 9.43
N ALA A 512 -19.85 34.48 10.23
CA ALA A 512 -20.00 34.48 11.69
C ALA A 512 -21.43 34.86 12.10
N GLN A 513 -22.00 35.91 11.50
CA GLN A 513 -23.39 36.33 11.72
C GLN A 513 -24.44 35.26 11.34
N MET A 514 -24.13 34.30 10.47
CA MET A 514 -25.03 33.16 10.19
C MET A 514 -24.88 32.03 11.21
N THR A 515 -23.65 31.61 11.53
CA THR A 515 -23.45 30.50 12.49
C THR A 515 -23.72 30.89 13.94
N GLU A 516 -23.59 32.16 14.30
CA GLU A 516 -23.98 32.64 15.64
C GLU A 516 -25.50 32.77 15.84
N THR A 517 -26.32 32.79 14.78
CA THR A 517 -27.75 33.14 14.89
C THR A 517 -28.72 31.96 14.81
N THR A 518 -28.36 30.83 14.21
CA THR A 518 -29.23 29.64 14.14
C THR A 518 -29.25 28.84 15.45
N SER A 519 -30.04 29.31 16.42
CA SER A 519 -30.53 28.48 17.53
C SER A 519 -31.49 27.44 16.96
N HIS A 520 -31.11 26.16 17.01
CA HIS A 520 -31.96 25.08 16.54
C HIS A 520 -32.93 24.69 17.66
N ASP A 521 -34.22 24.72 17.39
CA ASP A 521 -35.19 24.12 18.30
C ASP A 521 -35.07 22.59 18.24
N TYR A 522 -34.31 22.03 19.18
CA TYR A 522 -34.07 20.60 19.29
C TYR A 522 -35.36 19.80 19.57
N LEU A 523 -36.45 20.44 20.03
CA LEU A 523 -37.77 19.81 20.05
C LEU A 523 -38.23 19.57 18.61
N SER A 524 -38.23 20.58 17.73
CA SER A 524 -38.55 20.40 16.31
C SER A 524 -37.61 19.45 15.56
N LEU A 525 -36.32 19.35 15.93
CA LEU A 525 -35.38 18.42 15.30
C LEU A 525 -35.51 16.97 15.75
N LEU A 526 -35.86 16.74 17.02
CA LEU A 526 -35.87 15.41 17.62
C LEU A 526 -37.28 14.86 17.84
N SER A 527 -38.35 15.61 17.53
CA SER A 527 -39.74 15.13 17.54
C SER A 527 -40.26 14.86 16.12
N SER A 528 -41.42 14.22 16.04
CA SER A 528 -42.24 14.18 14.83
C SER A 528 -43.70 14.50 15.20
N THR A 529 -44.58 14.62 14.20
CA THR A 529 -46.02 14.85 14.42
C THR A 529 -46.70 13.77 15.26
N GLU A 530 -46.07 12.61 15.44
CA GLU A 530 -46.60 11.46 16.19
C GLU A 530 -45.70 11.02 17.36
N ARG A 531 -44.57 11.70 17.62
CA ARG A 531 -43.57 11.27 18.64
C ARG A 531 -42.89 12.43 19.36
N ASP A 532 -42.97 12.43 20.69
CA ASP A 532 -42.29 13.39 21.58
C ASP A 532 -41.23 12.76 22.50
N PHE A 533 -40.84 11.50 22.24
CA PHE A 533 -39.91 10.72 23.06
C PHE A 533 -38.69 10.18 22.29
N LEU A 534 -37.60 9.97 23.02
CA LEU A 534 -36.45 9.13 22.67
C LEU A 534 -36.52 7.81 23.45
N VAL A 535 -35.72 6.81 23.09
CA VAL A 535 -35.68 5.50 23.78
C VAL A 535 -34.36 5.25 24.50
N ARG A 536 -34.41 4.50 25.60
CA ARG A 536 -33.26 3.90 26.28
C ARG A 536 -32.97 2.48 25.79
N ASN A 537 -31.78 2.00 26.10
CA ASN A 537 -31.31 0.64 25.77
C ASN A 537 -32.13 -0.51 26.39
N ASN A 538 -32.98 -0.23 27.38
CA ASN A 538 -33.92 -1.15 28.01
C ASN A 538 -35.37 -1.03 27.45
N GLY A 539 -35.60 -0.12 26.50
CA GLY A 539 -36.92 0.17 25.92
C GLY A 539 -37.69 1.32 26.56
N ASP A 540 -37.21 1.92 27.67
CA ASP A 540 -37.92 3.04 28.32
C ASP A 540 -38.03 4.25 27.39
N GLN A 541 -39.22 4.82 27.29
CA GLN A 541 -39.48 6.06 26.56
C GLN A 541 -39.20 7.29 27.44
N VAL A 542 -38.47 8.26 26.91
CA VAL A 542 -38.01 9.46 27.61
C VAL A 542 -38.37 10.69 26.78
N LYS A 543 -39.22 11.60 27.31
CA LYS A 543 -39.60 12.84 26.61
C LYS A 543 -38.38 13.68 26.21
N ILE A 544 -38.41 14.25 25.01
CA ILE A 544 -37.33 15.09 24.46
C ILE A 544 -37.10 16.35 25.32
N ASP A 545 -38.15 16.87 25.99
CA ASP A 545 -38.05 17.93 27.01
C ASP A 545 -36.98 17.66 28.09
N SER A 546 -36.61 16.41 28.34
CA SER A 546 -35.55 16.05 29.30
C SER A 546 -34.13 16.44 28.86
N LEU A 547 -33.95 16.89 27.61
CA LEU A 547 -32.71 17.51 27.10
C LEU A 547 -32.65 19.03 27.34
N LYS A 548 -33.76 19.66 27.74
CA LYS A 548 -33.87 21.11 27.90
C LYS A 548 -32.90 21.64 28.97
N GLY A 549 -32.03 22.58 28.57
CA GLY A 549 -31.00 23.14 29.43
C GLY A 549 -29.79 22.21 29.67
N LYS A 550 -29.63 21.15 28.88
CA LYS A 550 -28.42 20.32 28.86
C LYS A 550 -27.62 20.54 27.57
N LYS A 551 -26.32 20.27 27.64
CA LYS A 551 -25.50 20.03 26.45
C LYS A 551 -25.76 18.59 26.01
N PHE A 552 -25.77 18.30 24.71
CA PHE A 552 -25.93 16.92 24.25
C PHE A 552 -25.17 16.61 22.96
N GLY A 553 -24.70 15.37 22.83
CA GLY A 553 -24.04 14.86 21.63
C GLY A 553 -25.00 14.09 20.74
N LEU A 554 -25.15 14.48 19.46
CA LEU A 554 -25.76 13.65 18.43
C LEU A 554 -24.70 12.68 17.88
N TYR A 555 -24.78 11.41 18.28
CA TYR A 555 -23.79 10.39 17.94
C TYR A 555 -24.28 9.51 16.79
N PHE A 556 -23.72 9.70 15.60
CA PHE A 556 -24.02 8.91 14.40
C PHE A 556 -23.06 7.72 14.31
N SER A 557 -23.60 6.51 14.28
CA SER A 557 -22.80 5.27 14.45
C SER A 557 -23.57 4.04 13.96
N ALA A 558 -22.87 2.91 13.76
CA ALA A 558 -23.49 1.65 13.34
C ALA A 558 -22.73 0.40 13.81
N SER A 559 -23.44 -0.73 13.93
CA SER A 559 -22.92 -2.02 14.37
C SER A 559 -21.95 -2.69 13.37
N TRP A 560 -22.04 -2.34 12.08
CA TRP A 560 -21.14 -2.84 11.03
C TRP A 560 -19.83 -2.02 10.93
N CYS A 561 -19.78 -0.85 11.56
CA CYS A 561 -18.70 0.12 11.42
C CYS A 561 -17.53 -0.18 12.38
N ARG A 562 -16.43 -0.75 11.85
CA ARG A 562 -15.20 -1.04 12.64
C ARG A 562 -14.60 0.20 13.33
N PRO A 563 -14.52 1.40 12.71
CA PRO A 563 -14.07 2.61 13.40
C PRO A 563 -15.00 3.01 14.56
N CYS A 564 -16.31 2.77 14.42
CA CYS A 564 -17.30 3.05 15.46
C CYS A 564 -17.04 2.21 16.71
N HIS A 565 -16.84 0.89 16.57
CA HIS A 565 -16.47 0.00 17.69
C HIS A 565 -15.15 0.38 18.38
N ARG A 566 -14.23 1.07 17.69
CA ARG A 566 -13.02 1.64 18.32
C ARG A 566 -13.31 2.92 19.09
N PHE A 567 -14.23 3.75 18.60
CA PHE A 567 -14.57 5.04 19.23
C PHE A 567 -15.57 4.93 20.38
N THR A 568 -16.58 4.05 20.32
CA THR A 568 -17.61 3.93 21.37
C THR A 568 -17.02 3.69 22.77
N PRO A 569 -15.98 2.85 22.98
CA PRO A 569 -15.31 2.72 24.27
C PRO A 569 -14.68 4.02 24.79
N SER A 570 -14.18 4.89 23.91
CA SER A 570 -13.66 6.21 24.29
C SER A 570 -14.78 7.17 24.64
N LEU A 571 -15.86 7.21 23.86
CA LEU A 571 -17.06 8.00 24.17
C LEU A 571 -17.69 7.55 25.50
N LEU A 572 -17.75 6.25 25.80
CA LEU A 572 -18.19 5.71 27.10
C LEU A 572 -17.30 6.19 28.25
N LYS A 573 -15.97 6.10 28.11
CA LYS A 573 -15.00 6.60 29.11
C LYS A 573 -15.16 8.09 29.39
N VAL A 574 -15.62 8.89 28.42
CA VAL A 574 -15.92 10.31 28.59
C VAL A 574 -17.31 10.52 29.21
N TYR A 575 -18.33 9.85 28.68
CA TYR A 575 -19.71 9.94 29.17
C TYR A 575 -19.80 9.69 30.67
N TYR A 576 -19.25 8.59 31.18
CA TYR A 576 -19.29 8.29 32.62
C TYR A 576 -18.52 9.30 33.51
N LYS A 577 -17.55 10.04 32.97
CA LYS A 577 -16.81 11.11 33.68
C LYS A 577 -17.52 12.46 33.68
N VAL A 578 -18.43 12.69 32.72
CA VAL A 578 -19.07 13.99 32.49
C VAL A 578 -20.54 13.94 32.91
N ALA A 579 -21.28 12.87 32.60
CA ALA A 579 -22.69 12.71 32.97
C ALA A 579 -22.93 12.77 34.49
N SER A 580 -21.92 12.47 35.31
CA SER A 580 -21.95 12.66 36.77
C SER A 580 -22.08 14.13 37.22
N LYS A 581 -21.93 15.09 36.31
CA LYS A 581 -22.20 16.52 36.52
C LYS A 581 -23.65 16.91 36.19
N GLY A 582 -24.40 16.03 35.51
CA GLY A 582 -25.83 16.19 35.18
C GLY A 582 -26.15 17.04 33.95
N ASP A 583 -25.16 17.68 33.33
CA ASP A 583 -25.33 18.71 32.29
C ASP A 583 -24.92 18.29 30.87
N PHE A 584 -24.59 17.00 30.66
CA PHE A 584 -24.28 16.39 29.36
C PHE A 584 -25.03 15.07 29.14
N GLU A 585 -25.61 14.87 27.96
CA GLU A 585 -26.30 13.65 27.52
C GLU A 585 -25.84 13.24 26.10
N VAL A 586 -26.12 12.02 25.66
CA VAL A 586 -25.90 11.58 24.27
C VAL A 586 -27.20 11.05 23.67
N VAL A 587 -27.41 11.33 22.38
CA VAL A 587 -28.50 10.79 21.57
C VAL A 587 -27.89 10.03 20.39
N PHE A 588 -28.03 8.71 20.39
CA PHE A 588 -27.58 7.83 19.33
C PHE A 588 -28.52 7.93 18.11
N VAL A 589 -27.92 8.15 16.94
CA VAL A 589 -28.56 8.14 15.63
C VAL A 589 -27.94 6.96 14.85
N SER A 590 -28.72 5.91 14.64
CA SER A 590 -28.20 4.68 14.04
C SER A 590 -28.19 4.72 12.51
N ALA A 591 -27.06 4.36 11.93
CA ALA A 591 -26.89 4.03 10.51
C ALA A 591 -26.89 2.50 10.26
N ASP A 592 -27.51 1.72 11.16
CA ASP A 592 -27.80 0.29 10.93
C ASP A 592 -28.98 0.13 9.96
N LYS A 593 -28.95 -0.96 9.18
CA LYS A 593 -29.97 -1.27 8.18
C LYS A 593 -31.14 -2.09 8.73
N ASP A 594 -30.99 -2.66 9.92
CA ASP A 594 -32.01 -3.50 10.56
C ASP A 594 -32.05 -3.33 12.09
N GLU A 595 -33.21 -3.61 12.67
CA GLU A 595 -33.51 -3.41 14.09
C GLU A 595 -32.75 -4.38 15.02
N LYS A 596 -32.36 -5.57 14.53
CA LYS A 596 -31.60 -6.55 15.33
C LYS A 596 -30.14 -6.09 15.49
N SER A 597 -29.54 -5.57 14.42
CA SER A 597 -28.23 -4.92 14.44
C SER A 597 -28.22 -3.67 15.32
N PHE A 598 -29.24 -2.81 15.21
CA PHE A 598 -29.46 -1.68 16.10
C PHE A 598 -29.51 -2.11 17.58
N ASN A 599 -30.44 -3.00 17.96
CA ASN A 599 -30.62 -3.42 19.35
C ASN A 599 -29.39 -4.17 19.90
N GLY A 600 -28.74 -5.01 19.10
CA GLY A 600 -27.52 -5.74 19.48
C GLY A 600 -26.28 -4.86 19.70
N TYR A 601 -26.31 -3.61 19.21
CA TYR A 601 -25.25 -2.62 19.40
C TYR A 601 -25.64 -1.57 20.46
N PHE A 602 -26.87 -1.04 20.40
CA PHE A 602 -27.41 -0.06 21.34
C PHE A 602 -27.55 -0.59 22.77
N SER A 603 -27.81 -1.90 22.96
CA SER A 603 -27.80 -2.57 24.27
C SER A 603 -26.49 -2.38 25.06
N LYS A 604 -25.38 -2.02 24.40
CA LYS A 604 -24.07 -1.76 25.01
C LYS A 604 -23.83 -0.29 25.36
N MET A 605 -24.81 0.59 25.11
CA MET A 605 -24.74 2.03 25.30
C MET A 605 -25.68 2.48 26.44
N PRO A 606 -25.28 3.40 27.33
CA PRO A 606 -26.10 3.85 28.47
C PRO A 606 -27.06 5.02 28.15
N TRP A 607 -26.87 5.65 27.00
CA TRP A 607 -27.49 6.92 26.62
C TRP A 607 -28.80 6.74 25.83
N LEU A 608 -29.41 7.85 25.38
CA LEU A 608 -30.66 7.83 24.62
C LEU A 608 -30.41 7.50 23.13
N ALA A 609 -31.46 7.10 22.41
CA ALA A 609 -31.45 6.98 20.95
C ALA A 609 -32.73 7.54 20.32
N VAL A 610 -32.62 7.97 19.06
CA VAL A 610 -33.79 8.09 18.17
C VAL A 610 -34.29 6.65 17.90
N PRO A 611 -35.59 6.35 18.05
CA PRO A 611 -36.10 4.99 17.83
C PRO A 611 -35.78 4.49 16.42
N PHE A 612 -35.43 3.20 16.28
CA PHE A 612 -35.09 2.64 14.98
C PHE A 612 -36.24 2.76 13.96
N SER A 613 -37.48 2.62 14.43
CA SER A 613 -38.70 2.82 13.64
C SER A 613 -38.87 4.24 13.08
N ASP A 614 -38.23 5.25 13.67
CA ASP A 614 -38.23 6.61 13.15
C ASP A 614 -37.05 6.80 12.19
N SER A 615 -37.21 6.25 10.97
CA SER A 615 -36.24 6.46 9.89
C SER A 615 -36.21 7.90 9.39
N GLU A 616 -37.32 8.63 9.51
CA GLU A 616 -37.46 10.00 8.98
C GLU A 616 -36.66 11.00 9.81
N THR A 617 -36.81 11.04 11.14
CA THR A 617 -35.94 11.87 12.01
C THR A 617 -34.48 11.46 11.85
N ARG A 618 -34.14 10.17 11.74
CA ARG A 618 -32.75 9.74 11.51
C ARG A 618 -32.17 10.29 10.20
N TYR A 619 -32.93 10.22 9.10
CA TYR A 619 -32.53 10.73 7.78
C TYR A 619 -32.46 12.27 7.75
N GLN A 620 -33.42 12.97 8.38
CA GLN A 620 -33.40 14.42 8.46
C GLN A 620 -32.19 14.95 9.24
N LEU A 621 -31.81 14.30 10.34
CA LEU A 621 -30.60 14.65 11.11
C LEU A 621 -29.32 14.42 10.30
N ASP A 622 -29.24 13.30 9.56
CA ASP A 622 -28.11 12.94 8.68
C ASP A 622 -27.90 13.99 7.57
N VAL A 623 -28.99 14.37 6.89
CA VAL A 623 -28.99 15.38 5.81
C VAL A 623 -28.73 16.79 6.34
N LEU A 624 -29.35 17.20 7.45
CA LEU A 624 -29.21 18.53 8.05
C LEU A 624 -27.76 18.81 8.47
N PHE A 625 -27.14 17.84 9.14
CA PHE A 625 -25.77 17.95 9.63
C PHE A 625 -24.72 17.42 8.64
N ARG A 626 -25.15 16.98 7.44
CA ARG A 626 -24.31 16.57 6.30
C ARG A 626 -23.30 15.47 6.67
N VAL A 627 -23.79 14.45 7.36
CA VAL A 627 -22.97 13.36 7.89
C VAL A 627 -22.42 12.50 6.75
N SER A 628 -21.15 12.68 6.41
CA SER A 628 -20.50 11.99 5.29
C SER A 628 -19.91 10.62 5.63
N GLU A 629 -19.68 10.35 6.92
CA GLU A 629 -19.07 9.11 7.42
C GLU A 629 -19.47 8.84 8.88
N VAL A 630 -19.22 7.62 9.35
CA VAL A 630 -19.41 7.22 10.76
C VAL A 630 -18.15 6.55 11.32
N PRO A 631 -17.79 6.76 12.60
CA PRO A 631 -18.52 7.51 13.62
C PRO A 631 -18.44 9.03 13.40
N TYR A 632 -19.53 9.73 13.66
CA TYR A 632 -19.61 11.18 13.67
C TYR A 632 -20.33 11.64 14.95
N LEU A 633 -19.93 12.79 15.51
CA LEU A 633 -20.42 13.27 16.79
C LEU A 633 -20.46 14.80 16.80
N MET A 634 -21.67 15.35 16.64
CA MET A 634 -21.89 16.78 16.82
C MET A 634 -22.31 17.05 18.27
N ILE A 635 -21.80 18.13 18.86
CA ILE A 635 -22.08 18.53 20.25
C ILE A 635 -22.86 19.84 20.23
N ILE A 636 -24.04 19.83 20.86
CA ILE A 636 -25.00 20.94 20.92
C ILE A 636 -25.06 21.47 22.35
N GLY A 637 -25.13 22.79 22.50
CA GLY A 637 -25.21 23.50 23.77
C GLY A 637 -26.63 23.64 24.32
N GLU A 638 -26.72 24.10 25.57
CA GLU A 638 -27.96 24.27 26.35
C GLU A 638 -29.03 25.14 25.68
N ASN A 639 -28.61 25.95 24.70
CA ASN A 639 -29.42 26.91 23.93
C ASN A 639 -29.69 26.45 22.47
N GLY A 640 -29.41 25.19 22.12
CA GLY A 640 -29.62 24.66 20.77
C GLY A 640 -28.63 25.17 19.71
N LYS A 641 -27.52 25.83 20.09
CA LYS A 641 -26.41 26.12 19.17
C LYS A 641 -25.44 24.96 19.12
N VAL A 642 -24.88 24.68 17.94
CA VAL A 642 -23.75 23.74 17.79
C VAL A 642 -22.51 24.34 18.46
N LEU A 643 -21.85 23.56 19.33
CA LEU A 643 -20.57 23.92 19.97
C LEU A 643 -19.38 23.41 19.14
N THR A 644 -19.51 22.23 18.54
CA THR A 644 -18.54 21.63 17.62
C THR A 644 -19.15 20.46 16.84
N ASP A 645 -18.73 20.30 15.59
CA ASP A 645 -18.94 19.15 14.70
C ASP A 645 -17.80 18.11 14.80
N SER A 646 -16.57 18.56 15.12
CA SER A 646 -15.38 17.73 15.40
C SER A 646 -15.43 16.93 16.72
N GLY A 647 -16.60 16.52 17.23
CA GLY A 647 -16.71 15.85 18.54
C GLY A 647 -15.96 14.51 18.63
N VAL A 648 -15.78 13.81 17.51
CA VAL A 648 -14.97 12.56 17.43
C VAL A 648 -13.47 12.85 17.58
N GLU A 649 -12.97 13.85 16.86
CA GLU A 649 -11.59 14.35 16.94
C GLU A 649 -11.29 14.80 18.38
N ILE A 650 -12.14 15.66 18.94
CA ILE A 650 -11.98 16.23 20.29
C ILE A 650 -11.99 15.17 21.39
N ILE A 651 -12.87 14.16 21.32
CA ILE A 651 -12.91 13.06 22.30
C ILE A 651 -11.73 12.08 22.10
N GLY A 652 -11.23 11.93 20.87
CA GLY A 652 -10.01 11.18 20.59
C GLY A 652 -8.74 11.86 21.11
N GLU A 653 -8.61 13.18 20.94
CA GLU A 653 -7.45 13.97 21.38
C GLU A 653 -7.46 14.24 22.89
N TYR A 654 -8.56 14.78 23.42
CA TYR A 654 -8.65 15.38 24.77
C TYR A 654 -9.57 14.63 25.74
N GLY A 655 -10.31 13.63 25.26
CA GLY A 655 -11.19 12.81 26.09
C GLY A 655 -12.15 13.65 26.94
N ALA A 656 -12.06 13.51 28.27
CA ALA A 656 -12.93 14.23 29.21
C ALA A 656 -12.40 15.62 29.61
N GLU A 657 -11.15 15.94 29.28
CA GLU A 657 -10.52 17.24 29.62
C GLU A 657 -10.92 18.33 28.62
N GLY A 658 -11.34 17.94 27.42
CA GLY A 658 -11.96 18.82 26.43
C GLY A 658 -13.32 19.39 26.86
N TYR A 659 -13.99 18.84 27.88
CA TYR A 659 -15.28 19.33 28.39
C TYR A 659 -15.17 20.81 28.85
N PRO A 660 -16.09 21.73 28.45
CA PRO A 660 -17.42 21.53 27.85
C PRO A 660 -17.47 21.39 26.31
N PHE A 661 -16.35 21.06 25.67
CA PHE A 661 -16.19 20.85 24.22
C PHE A 661 -16.45 22.10 23.36
N THR A 662 -16.27 23.29 23.95
CA THR A 662 -16.34 24.56 23.20
C THR A 662 -14.98 24.90 22.59
N VAL A 663 -15.00 25.73 21.54
CA VAL A 663 -13.79 26.17 20.81
C VAL A 663 -12.76 26.82 21.75
N GLU A 664 -13.22 27.58 22.75
CA GLU A 664 -12.36 28.23 23.75
C GLU A 664 -11.61 27.21 24.61
N ARG A 665 -12.28 26.13 25.04
CA ARG A 665 -11.68 25.10 25.88
C ARG A 665 -10.65 24.27 25.12
N ILE A 666 -10.93 23.93 23.86
CA ILE A 666 -9.97 23.20 23.01
C ILE A 666 -8.78 24.11 22.66
N LYS A 667 -9.01 25.40 22.46
CA LYS A 667 -7.95 26.41 22.29
C LYS A 667 -7.10 26.59 23.55
N GLU A 668 -7.69 26.58 24.74
CA GLU A 668 -6.97 26.64 26.02
C GLU A 668 -6.01 25.44 26.17
N LEU A 669 -6.49 24.23 25.87
CA LEU A 669 -5.67 23.02 25.88
C LEU A 669 -4.54 23.07 24.83
N LYS A 670 -4.82 23.56 23.62
CA LYS A 670 -3.81 23.70 22.54
C LYS A 670 -2.76 24.79 22.86
N ASP A 671 -3.16 25.93 23.46
CA ASP A 671 -2.22 26.95 23.95
C ASP A 671 -1.40 26.42 25.17
N GLN A 672 -1.93 25.49 25.99
CA GLN A 672 -1.19 24.79 27.07
C GLN A 672 -0.17 23.76 26.55
N GLU A 673 -0.54 22.91 25.58
CA GLU A 673 0.38 21.95 24.94
C GLU A 673 1.54 22.70 24.23
N GLU A 674 1.26 23.82 23.57
CA GLU A 674 2.28 24.65 22.91
C GLU A 674 3.18 25.40 23.91
N ALA A 675 2.65 25.86 25.05
CA ALA A 675 3.47 26.42 26.13
C ALA A 675 4.45 25.36 26.70
N ALA A 676 4.01 24.12 26.84
CA ALA A 676 4.86 22.99 27.26
C ALA A 676 5.90 22.59 26.18
N LYS A 677 5.62 22.78 24.89
CA LYS A 677 6.61 22.67 23.80
C LYS A 677 7.66 23.78 23.86
N GLN A 678 7.31 25.00 24.28
CA GLN A 678 8.25 26.12 24.36
C GLN A 678 9.09 26.12 25.66
N GLY A 679 8.52 25.66 26.78
CA GLY A 679 9.23 25.45 28.05
C GLY A 679 9.97 24.10 28.16
N GLN A 680 10.38 23.53 27.03
CA GLN A 680 10.83 22.13 26.93
C GLN A 680 11.99 21.79 27.89
N SER A 681 11.75 20.79 28.73
CA SER A 681 12.71 20.13 29.63
C SER A 681 12.43 18.63 29.65
N LEU A 682 13.38 17.81 30.11
CA LEU A 682 13.14 16.36 30.21
C LEU A 682 11.98 16.03 31.17
N ARG A 683 11.84 16.80 32.26
CA ARG A 683 10.72 16.65 33.21
C ARG A 683 9.37 17.02 32.58
N SER A 684 9.28 18.09 31.79
CA SER A 684 8.03 18.47 31.12
C SER A 684 7.62 17.52 29.98
N ILE A 685 8.44 16.51 29.69
CA ILE A 685 8.16 15.44 28.73
C ILE A 685 7.84 14.12 29.46
N LEU A 686 8.65 13.74 30.45
CA LEU A 686 8.60 12.41 31.09
C LEU A 686 8.02 12.38 32.53
N VAL A 687 7.55 13.51 33.07
CA VAL A 687 6.91 13.57 34.40
C VAL A 687 5.46 14.04 34.23
N SER A 688 4.56 13.37 34.94
CA SER A 688 3.12 13.68 34.99
C SER A 688 2.62 13.72 36.44
N PRO A 689 1.37 14.14 36.69
CA PRO A 689 0.76 13.99 38.02
C PRO A 689 0.59 12.53 38.49
N SER A 690 0.79 11.52 37.64
CA SER A 690 0.69 10.09 37.98
C SER A 690 2.03 9.34 38.05
N HIS A 691 3.13 9.89 37.54
CA HIS A 691 4.47 9.29 37.64
C HIS A 691 5.59 10.32 37.46
N ASP A 692 6.74 10.02 38.05
CA ASP A 692 8.01 10.76 37.92
C ASP A 692 9.22 9.84 37.66
N PHE A 693 8.96 8.61 37.22
CA PHE A 693 9.95 7.54 37.05
C PHE A 693 9.83 6.82 35.70
N VAL A 694 10.95 6.24 35.25
CA VAL A 694 11.02 5.22 34.19
C VAL A 694 11.30 3.84 34.80
N ILE A 695 11.22 2.78 33.99
CA ILE A 695 11.43 1.38 34.38
C ILE A 695 12.76 0.89 33.80
N SER A 696 13.65 0.29 34.61
CA SER A 696 14.90 -0.35 34.14
C SER A 696 14.63 -1.73 33.50
N PRO A 697 15.59 -2.31 32.75
CA PRO A 697 15.48 -3.69 32.24
C PRO A 697 15.10 -4.72 33.32
N ASP A 698 15.59 -4.54 34.55
CA ASP A 698 15.31 -5.39 35.71
C ASP A 698 13.93 -5.11 36.37
N GLY A 699 13.13 -4.21 35.80
CA GLY A 699 11.82 -3.79 36.33
C GLY A 699 11.86 -2.74 37.44
N ASN A 700 13.04 -2.24 37.82
CA ASN A 700 13.19 -1.25 38.90
C ASN A 700 12.68 0.14 38.46
N LYS A 701 12.10 0.90 39.39
CA LYS A 701 11.69 2.28 39.14
C LYS A 701 12.87 3.23 39.35
N VAL A 702 13.20 4.01 38.31
CA VAL A 702 14.30 4.98 38.32
C VAL A 702 13.73 6.39 38.11
N PRO A 703 13.93 7.34 39.04
CA PRO A 703 13.44 8.71 38.89
C PRO A 703 13.94 9.40 37.61
N VAL A 704 13.08 10.18 36.96
CA VAL A 704 13.43 10.94 35.74
C VAL A 704 14.60 11.92 35.98
N SER A 705 14.82 12.36 37.23
CA SER A 705 15.99 13.15 37.62
C SER A 705 17.34 12.45 37.43
N GLU A 706 17.39 11.12 37.35
CA GLU A 706 18.62 10.38 37.00
C GLU A 706 18.89 10.35 35.48
N LEU A 707 17.99 10.92 34.68
CA LEU A 707 18.16 11.14 33.25
C LEU A 707 18.43 12.63 32.90
N GLU A 708 18.19 13.56 33.84
CA GLU A 708 18.47 14.99 33.65
C GLU A 708 20.00 15.21 33.48
N GLY A 709 20.39 16.05 32.52
CA GLY A 709 21.80 16.24 32.14
C GLY A 709 22.39 15.14 31.25
N LYS A 710 21.60 14.14 30.83
CA LYS A 710 22.00 13.12 29.84
C LYS A 710 21.39 13.40 28.46
N THR A 711 21.96 12.81 27.41
CA THR A 711 21.30 12.73 26.10
C THR A 711 20.31 11.56 26.13
N VAL A 712 19.03 11.81 25.86
CA VAL A 712 17.96 10.81 26.01
C VAL A 712 17.24 10.61 24.67
N GLY A 713 17.28 9.39 24.13
CA GLY A 713 16.49 8.97 22.97
C GLY A 713 15.14 8.39 23.38
N LEU A 714 14.05 9.08 23.07
CA LEU A 714 12.71 8.48 23.14
C LEU A 714 12.51 7.58 21.92
N TYR A 715 12.33 6.29 22.17
CA TYR A 715 12.25 5.28 21.12
C TYR A 715 10.81 4.78 21.00
N PHE A 716 10.20 5.05 19.85
CA PHE A 716 8.84 4.64 19.50
C PHE A 716 8.94 3.44 18.55
N SER A 717 8.45 2.30 19.01
CA SER A 717 8.62 1.00 18.36
C SER A 717 7.44 0.08 18.65
N ASP A 718 7.28 -0.93 17.80
CA ASP A 718 6.23 -1.95 17.82
C ASP A 718 6.78 -3.16 17.06
N SER A 719 6.87 -4.33 17.70
CA SER A 719 7.47 -5.53 17.09
C SER A 719 6.67 -6.13 15.92
N SER A 720 5.40 -5.74 15.71
CA SER A 720 4.64 -6.12 14.52
C SER A 720 5.13 -5.45 13.24
N TYR A 721 5.88 -4.34 13.35
CA TYR A 721 6.44 -3.62 12.21
C TYR A 721 7.82 -4.18 11.84
N LYS A 722 7.94 -4.75 10.64
CA LYS A 722 9.21 -5.25 10.09
C LYS A 722 10.35 -4.20 10.12
N SER A 723 10.03 -2.93 9.90
CA SER A 723 10.99 -1.82 9.98
C SER A 723 11.57 -1.61 11.38
N CYS A 724 10.81 -1.91 12.43
CA CYS A 724 11.31 -1.92 13.81
C CYS A 724 12.27 -3.11 13.99
N VAL A 725 11.84 -4.32 13.65
CA VAL A 725 12.63 -5.56 13.78
C VAL A 725 13.99 -5.47 13.06
N GLU A 726 14.06 -4.84 11.88
CA GLU A 726 15.33 -4.63 11.14
C GLU A 726 16.22 -3.47 11.66
N PHE A 727 15.72 -2.66 12.60
CA PHE A 727 16.41 -1.49 13.16
C PHE A 727 16.85 -1.68 14.61
N THR A 728 16.02 -2.27 15.48
CA THR A 728 16.32 -2.40 16.93
C THR A 728 17.70 -3.01 17.22
N PRO A 729 18.16 -4.08 16.54
CA PRO A 729 19.50 -4.65 16.77
C PRO A 729 20.65 -3.65 16.51
N LYS A 730 20.49 -2.73 15.55
CA LYS A 730 21.48 -1.68 15.25
C LYS A 730 21.47 -0.58 16.31
N LEU A 731 20.30 -0.29 16.89
CA LEU A 731 20.18 0.64 18.00
C LEU A 731 20.82 0.08 19.27
N VAL A 732 20.67 -1.22 19.53
CA VAL A 732 21.39 -1.94 20.61
C VAL A 732 22.91 -1.87 20.41
N GLU A 733 23.41 -2.25 19.23
CA GLU A 733 24.85 -2.18 18.89
C GLU A 733 25.44 -0.78 19.14
N VAL A 734 24.70 0.29 18.80
CA VAL A 734 25.13 1.67 19.01
C VAL A 734 25.03 2.10 20.48
N TYR A 735 23.98 1.69 21.19
CA TYR A 735 23.81 1.97 22.62
C TYR A 735 24.95 1.36 23.44
N GLU A 736 25.25 0.07 23.22
CA GLU A 736 26.33 -0.65 23.89
C GLU A 736 27.70 -0.01 23.62
N LYS A 737 28.00 0.37 22.36
CA LYS A 737 29.24 1.08 22.02
C LYS A 737 29.38 2.44 22.69
N LEU A 738 28.28 3.17 22.87
CA LEU A 738 28.31 4.46 23.58
C LEU A 738 28.49 4.26 25.09
N LYS A 739 27.81 3.28 25.70
CA LYS A 739 28.06 2.87 27.09
C LYS A 739 29.50 2.42 27.34
N ALA A 740 30.07 1.62 26.44
CA ALA A 740 31.46 1.17 26.53
C ALA A 740 32.51 2.30 26.43
N LYS A 741 32.15 3.44 25.84
CA LYS A 741 32.97 4.67 25.83
C LYS A 741 32.77 5.56 27.06
N GLY A 742 31.81 5.24 27.93
CA GLY A 742 31.41 6.10 29.05
C GLY A 742 30.51 7.27 28.65
N GLU A 743 29.89 7.24 27.47
CA GLU A 743 29.09 8.34 26.96
C GLU A 743 27.71 8.44 27.62
N SER A 744 27.26 9.69 27.85
CA SER A 744 26.02 10.00 28.57
C SER A 744 24.80 9.92 27.65
N PHE A 745 24.57 8.72 27.10
CA PHE A 745 23.41 8.39 26.29
C PHE A 745 22.49 7.39 27.01
N GLU A 746 21.20 7.70 27.03
CA GLU A 746 20.12 6.83 27.52
C GLU A 746 19.04 6.68 26.45
N ILE A 747 18.29 5.58 26.50
CA ILE A 747 17.10 5.37 25.68
C ILE A 747 15.91 5.08 26.60
N VAL A 748 14.73 5.57 26.23
CA VAL A 748 13.46 5.26 26.87
C VAL A 748 12.50 4.74 25.80
N LEU A 749 12.15 3.46 25.88
CA LEU A 749 11.11 2.84 25.05
C LEU A 749 9.74 3.40 25.44
N ILE A 750 9.01 4.00 24.49
CA ILE A 750 7.65 4.48 24.68
C ILE A 750 6.68 3.40 24.18
N PRO A 751 5.85 2.78 25.04
CA PRO A 751 4.90 1.77 24.61
C PRO A 751 3.77 2.38 23.79
N LEU A 752 3.41 1.70 22.70
CA LEU A 752 2.34 2.13 21.78
C LEU A 752 1.02 1.38 22.01
N HIS A 753 1.04 0.30 22.81
CA HIS A 753 -0.13 -0.54 23.12
C HIS A 753 -0.46 -0.53 24.62
N ASP A 754 -1.75 -0.69 24.92
CA ASP A 754 -2.30 -0.72 26.29
C ASP A 754 -2.18 -2.11 26.96
N ASP A 755 -1.78 -3.16 26.24
CA ASP A 755 -1.68 -4.52 26.80
C ASP A 755 -0.31 -4.79 27.46
N LYS A 756 -0.30 -5.69 28.45
CA LYS A 756 0.89 -5.97 29.25
C LYS A 756 1.84 -6.94 28.54
N GLU A 757 1.30 -7.87 27.77
CA GLU A 757 2.04 -9.00 27.21
C GLU A 757 2.91 -8.56 26.03
N SER A 758 2.37 -7.72 25.12
CA SER A 758 3.15 -7.12 24.03
C SER A 758 4.21 -6.15 24.56
N PHE A 759 3.91 -5.39 25.62
CA PHE A 759 4.91 -4.55 26.29
C PHE A 759 6.06 -5.38 26.88
N GLU A 760 5.74 -6.46 27.60
CA GLU A 760 6.76 -7.34 28.17
C GLU A 760 7.54 -8.07 27.06
N GLN A 761 6.90 -8.47 25.96
CA GLN A 761 7.58 -9.05 24.79
C GLN A 761 8.55 -8.07 24.11
N ASP A 762 8.13 -6.83 23.87
CA ASP A 762 8.94 -5.80 23.22
C ASP A 762 10.08 -5.29 24.12
N PHE A 763 9.94 -5.37 25.45
CA PHE A 763 10.93 -4.87 26.41
C PHE A 763 11.96 -5.91 26.87
N LYS A 764 11.59 -7.21 26.95
CA LYS A 764 12.35 -8.29 27.64
C LYS A 764 13.83 -8.46 27.29
N ASN A 765 14.28 -7.98 26.14
CA ASN A 765 15.69 -8.08 25.69
C ASN A 765 16.34 -6.71 25.41
N MET A 766 15.77 -5.60 25.91
CA MET A 766 16.26 -4.26 25.64
C MET A 766 17.21 -3.77 26.75
N PRO A 767 18.39 -3.21 26.42
CA PRO A 767 19.41 -2.83 27.42
C PRO A 767 19.15 -1.46 28.08
N TRP A 768 17.98 -0.86 27.87
CA TRP A 768 17.66 0.53 28.18
C TRP A 768 16.33 0.67 28.94
N PHE A 769 15.92 1.88 29.28
CA PHE A 769 14.70 2.10 30.08
C PHE A 769 13.42 1.97 29.25
N ALA A 770 12.29 1.72 29.92
CA ALA A 770 10.95 1.86 29.37
C ALA A 770 10.12 2.89 30.14
N PHE A 771 9.19 3.52 29.44
CA PHE A 771 8.17 4.37 30.05
C PHE A 771 7.05 3.51 30.67
N PRO A 772 6.40 3.92 31.78
CA PRO A 772 5.39 3.11 32.44
C PRO A 772 4.20 2.75 31.53
N SER A 773 3.96 1.45 31.32
CA SER A 773 2.84 0.97 30.50
C SER A 773 1.48 1.30 31.14
N LYS A 774 0.47 1.54 30.28
CA LYS A 774 -0.87 2.02 30.63
C LYS A 774 -0.96 3.42 31.26
N ASP A 775 0.14 4.18 31.34
CA ASP A 775 0.04 5.61 31.66
C ASP A 775 -0.45 6.42 30.44
N LYS A 776 -1.43 7.29 30.66
CA LYS A 776 -2.10 8.06 29.60
C LYS A 776 -1.14 9.04 28.90
N SER A 777 -0.03 9.39 29.54
CA SER A 777 1.00 10.26 28.97
C SER A 777 1.67 9.65 27.74
N CYS A 778 1.60 8.33 27.51
CA CYS A 778 2.10 7.71 26.28
C CYS A 778 1.44 8.30 25.02
N ALA A 779 0.12 8.50 25.05
CA ALA A 779 -0.61 9.14 23.95
C ALA A 779 -0.21 10.61 23.78
N ASN A 780 0.01 11.33 24.88
CA ASN A 780 0.50 12.70 24.87
C ASN A 780 1.92 12.77 24.25
N LEU A 781 2.82 11.83 24.56
CA LEU A 781 4.16 11.74 23.98
C LEU A 781 4.13 11.52 22.47
N VAL A 782 3.25 10.64 21.97
CA VAL A 782 3.07 10.40 20.52
C VAL A 782 2.62 11.69 19.80
N ARG A 783 1.67 12.46 20.38
CA ARG A 783 1.29 13.78 19.85
C ARG A 783 2.42 14.81 19.94
N TYR A 784 3.10 14.86 21.08
CA TYR A 784 4.16 15.84 21.38
C TYR A 784 5.36 15.70 20.44
N CYS A 785 5.80 14.46 20.18
CA CYS A 785 6.90 14.16 19.28
C CYS A 785 6.52 14.19 17.78
N GLU A 786 5.22 14.32 17.45
CA GLU A 786 4.69 14.38 16.08
C GLU A 786 5.01 13.11 15.26
N ILE A 787 4.83 11.94 15.87
CA ILE A 787 5.17 10.64 15.27
C ILE A 787 4.27 10.33 14.08
N SER A 788 4.87 10.05 12.93
CA SER A 788 4.19 9.76 11.66
C SER A 788 4.64 8.46 10.98
N ALA A 789 5.66 7.78 11.52
CA ALA A 789 6.15 6.49 11.03
C ALA A 789 6.88 5.72 12.14
N LEU A 790 7.03 4.40 11.97
CA LEU A 790 7.76 3.51 12.89
C LEU A 790 8.88 2.73 12.16
N PRO A 791 10.05 2.55 12.79
CA PRO A 791 10.44 3.08 14.11
C PRO A 791 10.72 4.59 14.07
N THR A 792 10.58 5.27 15.21
CA THR A 792 11.07 6.64 15.39
C THR A 792 11.95 6.73 16.64
N LEU A 793 13.03 7.52 16.55
CA LEU A 793 13.95 7.82 17.65
C LEU A 793 14.10 9.34 17.75
N PHE A 794 13.51 9.92 18.79
CA PHE A 794 13.46 11.35 19.05
C PHE A 794 14.48 11.68 20.14
N VAL A 795 15.54 12.42 19.80
CA VAL A 795 16.68 12.63 20.71
C VAL A 795 16.60 13.99 21.39
N ILE A 796 16.63 13.96 22.72
CA ILE A 796 16.67 15.10 23.64
C ILE A 796 18.10 15.22 24.17
N GLY A 797 18.61 16.45 24.28
CA GLY A 797 19.95 16.75 24.78
C GLY A 797 20.02 16.97 26.29
N PRO A 798 21.25 17.09 26.85
CA PRO A 798 21.48 17.35 28.28
C PRO A 798 20.79 18.59 28.84
N ASP A 799 20.50 19.59 28.00
CA ASP A 799 19.79 20.82 28.36
C ASP A 799 18.25 20.67 28.32
N GLY A 800 17.76 19.45 28.11
CA GLY A 800 16.35 19.11 27.99
C GLY A 800 15.72 19.40 26.63
N LYS A 801 16.45 19.96 25.65
CA LYS A 801 15.89 20.35 24.34
C LYS A 801 16.05 19.27 23.27
N THR A 802 15.18 19.30 22.27
CA THR A 802 15.22 18.40 21.11
C THR A 802 16.46 18.65 20.25
N LEU A 803 17.32 17.65 20.09
CA LEU A 803 18.48 17.68 19.19
C LEU A 803 18.12 17.19 17.78
N THR A 804 17.34 16.11 17.67
CA THR A 804 16.83 15.62 16.39
C THR A 804 15.54 14.81 16.52
N LYS A 805 14.58 15.04 15.61
CA LYS A 805 13.37 14.22 15.48
C LYS A 805 13.60 12.92 14.69
N SER A 806 14.79 12.73 14.11
CA SER A 806 15.07 11.70 13.09
C SER A 806 16.30 10.85 13.42
N GLY A 807 16.49 10.49 14.69
CA GLY A 807 17.65 9.73 15.17
C GLY A 807 17.88 8.40 14.47
N VAL A 808 16.80 7.76 13.96
CA VAL A 808 16.86 6.51 13.18
C VAL A 808 17.80 6.62 11.97
N LEU A 809 17.71 7.72 11.21
CA LEU A 809 18.57 7.94 10.04
C LEU A 809 20.02 8.22 10.43
N ALA A 810 20.26 8.85 11.58
CA ALA A 810 21.61 9.09 12.08
C ALA A 810 22.27 7.76 12.52
N VAL A 811 21.58 6.98 13.35
CA VAL A 811 22.02 5.64 13.81
C VAL A 811 22.25 4.71 12.62
N ALA A 812 21.33 4.64 11.66
CA ALA A 812 21.42 3.72 10.53
C ALA A 812 22.55 4.01 9.53
N ASN A 813 23.04 5.27 9.44
CA ASN A 813 24.08 5.68 8.49
C ASN A 813 25.45 5.91 9.14
N LEU A 814 25.50 6.33 10.41
CA LEU A 814 26.72 6.77 11.09
C LEU A 814 27.05 5.92 12.33
N GLY A 815 26.12 5.08 12.80
CA GLY A 815 26.30 4.27 14.00
C GLY A 815 26.58 5.13 15.23
N ASP A 816 27.57 4.70 16.02
CA ASP A 816 28.05 5.39 17.22
C ASP A 816 28.80 6.71 16.95
N LEU A 817 29.13 7.01 15.69
CA LEU A 817 29.67 8.33 15.32
C LEU A 817 28.60 9.43 15.32
N ALA A 818 27.32 9.08 15.28
CA ALA A 818 26.21 10.04 15.29
C ALA A 818 26.15 10.88 16.57
N TYR A 819 26.61 10.33 17.70
CA TYR A 819 26.60 10.99 19.00
C TYR A 819 27.56 12.21 19.04
N PRO A 820 27.20 13.33 19.68
CA PRO A 820 26.04 13.57 20.55
C PRO A 820 24.73 13.96 19.83
N PHE A 821 24.55 13.59 18.56
CA PHE A 821 23.34 13.86 17.74
C PHE A 821 23.03 15.35 17.52
N THR A 822 24.01 16.24 17.73
CA THR A 822 23.87 17.68 17.51
C THR A 822 24.02 18.05 16.03
N PRO A 823 23.37 19.13 15.55
CA PRO A 823 23.58 19.68 14.20
C PRO A 823 25.06 19.95 13.88
N GLU A 824 25.83 20.40 14.87
CA GLU A 824 27.26 20.69 14.77
C GLU A 824 28.07 19.41 14.53
N LYS A 825 27.72 18.30 15.19
CA LYS A 825 28.39 17.01 15.00
C LYS A 825 28.14 16.44 13.60
N PHE A 826 26.91 16.53 13.10
CA PHE A 826 26.62 16.11 11.74
C PHE A 826 27.37 16.94 10.69
N LYS A 827 27.60 18.24 10.96
CA LYS A 827 28.45 19.10 10.11
C LYS A 827 29.93 18.70 10.16
N GLU A 828 30.47 18.40 11.34
CA GLU A 828 31.84 17.91 11.53
C GLU A 828 32.12 16.63 10.72
N LEU A 829 31.21 15.65 10.80
CA LEU A 829 31.36 14.35 10.14
C LEU A 829 31.34 14.46 8.60
N LEU A 830 30.59 15.41 8.04
CA LEU A 830 30.55 15.66 6.60
C LEU A 830 31.88 16.23 6.07
N GLU A 831 32.53 17.14 6.81
CA GLU A 831 33.87 17.63 6.46
C GLU A 831 34.93 16.52 6.62
N ILE A 832 34.76 15.58 7.57
CA ILE A 832 35.62 14.40 7.71
C ILE A 832 35.44 13.40 6.54
N GLU A 833 34.22 13.14 6.06
CA GLU A 833 33.99 12.28 4.87
C GLU A 833 34.59 12.94 3.61
N LYS A 834 34.47 14.27 3.49
CA LYS A 834 35.10 15.06 2.41
C LYS A 834 36.63 15.00 2.45
N ALA A 835 37.26 15.26 3.60
CA ALA A 835 38.71 15.15 3.75
C ALA A 835 39.23 13.73 3.44
N LYS A 836 38.45 12.68 3.77
CA LYS A 836 38.74 11.29 3.39
C LYS A 836 38.61 11.01 1.88
N LYS A 837 37.75 11.74 1.13
CA LYS A 837 37.75 11.70 -0.35
C LYS A 837 39.01 12.37 -0.90
N GLU A 838 39.40 13.50 -0.34
CA GLU A 838 40.54 14.32 -0.78
C GLU A 838 41.89 13.60 -0.55
N ALA A 839 42.05 12.90 0.57
CA ALA A 839 43.27 12.15 0.92
C ALA A 839 43.42 10.76 0.25
N GLN A 840 42.60 10.42 -0.74
CA GLN A 840 42.57 9.08 -1.35
C GLN A 840 43.72 8.87 -2.36
N THR A 841 44.57 7.87 -2.12
CA THR A 841 45.63 7.41 -3.06
C THR A 841 45.24 6.08 -3.74
N LEU A 842 45.99 5.67 -4.77
CA LEU A 842 45.73 4.42 -5.49
C LEU A 842 45.96 3.19 -4.61
N ASP A 843 47.03 3.20 -3.82
CA ASP A 843 47.34 2.15 -2.86
C ASP A 843 46.22 1.98 -1.82
N SER A 844 45.58 3.07 -1.39
CA SER A 844 44.41 3.04 -0.49
C SER A 844 43.17 2.34 -1.08
N ILE A 845 43.21 1.98 -2.37
CA ILE A 845 42.16 1.30 -3.13
C ILE A 845 42.61 -0.13 -3.47
N LEU A 846 43.80 -0.28 -4.04
CA LEU A 846 44.23 -1.53 -4.68
C LEU A 846 45.26 -2.34 -3.89
N VAL A 847 45.85 -1.81 -2.82
CA VAL A 847 46.79 -2.58 -1.96
C VAL A 847 46.09 -3.03 -0.68
N LEU A 848 46.22 -4.31 -0.35
CA LEU A 848 45.69 -4.90 0.90
C LEU A 848 46.66 -5.96 1.42
N GLY A 849 47.59 -5.56 2.29
CA GLY A 849 48.71 -6.42 2.69
C GLY A 849 49.53 -6.85 1.46
N ASP A 850 49.82 -8.14 1.36
CA ASP A 850 50.56 -8.72 0.22
C ASP A 850 49.75 -8.74 -1.11
N LEU A 851 48.45 -8.42 -1.08
CA LEU A 851 47.65 -8.23 -2.29
C LEU A 851 47.95 -6.84 -2.89
N ASN A 852 49.13 -6.72 -3.51
CA ASN A 852 49.70 -5.50 -4.07
C ASN A 852 49.86 -5.54 -5.60
N PHE A 853 49.23 -6.50 -6.28
CA PHE A 853 49.32 -6.72 -7.74
C PHE A 853 47.94 -6.88 -8.40
N VAL A 854 47.90 -6.81 -9.72
CA VAL A 854 46.78 -7.24 -10.59
C VAL A 854 47.29 -8.27 -11.62
N ILE A 855 46.42 -8.97 -12.34
CA ILE A 855 46.80 -10.01 -13.32
C ILE A 855 46.62 -9.58 -14.78
N GLY A 856 47.58 -9.96 -15.62
CA GLY A 856 47.56 -9.82 -17.08
C GLY A 856 46.89 -10.99 -17.81
N LYS A 857 46.89 -10.92 -19.15
CA LYS A 857 46.28 -11.93 -20.06
C LYS A 857 46.90 -13.33 -19.96
N ASP A 858 48.21 -13.36 -19.73
CA ASP A 858 49.08 -14.51 -19.56
C ASP A 858 49.14 -15.01 -18.09
N GLY A 859 48.39 -14.38 -17.19
CA GLY A 859 48.47 -14.62 -15.75
C GLY A 859 49.67 -13.95 -15.06
N ALA A 860 50.48 -13.14 -15.77
CA ALA A 860 51.57 -12.39 -15.16
C ALA A 860 51.04 -11.39 -14.11
N LYS A 861 51.80 -11.21 -13.03
CA LYS A 861 51.44 -10.29 -11.93
C LYS A 861 52.06 -8.91 -12.20
N VAL A 862 51.22 -7.91 -12.36
CA VAL A 862 51.62 -6.49 -12.51
C VAL A 862 51.47 -5.79 -11.15
N PRO A 863 52.54 -5.31 -10.52
CA PRO A 863 52.48 -4.54 -9.27
C PRO A 863 51.63 -3.27 -9.38
N VAL A 864 50.86 -2.95 -8.34
CA VAL A 864 50.06 -1.71 -8.26
C VAL A 864 50.95 -0.46 -8.28
N SER A 865 52.20 -0.56 -7.82
CA SER A 865 53.21 0.50 -7.93
C SER A 865 53.52 0.89 -9.38
N GLU A 866 53.42 -0.04 -10.34
CA GLU A 866 53.56 0.23 -11.77
C GLU A 866 52.30 0.86 -12.38
N LEU A 867 51.23 0.99 -11.59
CA LEU A 867 49.98 1.66 -11.95
C LEU A 867 49.84 3.04 -11.28
N VAL A 868 50.68 3.37 -10.30
CA VAL A 868 50.71 4.73 -9.71
C VAL A 868 51.08 5.76 -10.78
N GLY A 869 50.38 6.89 -10.81
CA GLY A 869 50.51 7.91 -11.85
C GLY A 869 49.74 7.60 -13.15
N LYS A 870 49.10 6.43 -13.28
CA LYS A 870 48.20 6.11 -14.39
C LYS A 870 46.75 6.52 -14.10
N ASN A 871 46.01 6.87 -15.15
CA ASN A 871 44.55 6.97 -15.10
C ASN A 871 43.97 5.55 -15.14
N ILE A 872 43.12 5.20 -14.17
CA ILE A 872 42.68 3.82 -13.97
C ILE A 872 41.16 3.75 -13.93
N LEU A 873 40.62 2.80 -14.69
CA LEU A 873 39.20 2.45 -14.66
C LEU A 873 38.98 1.14 -13.89
N LEU A 874 38.24 1.20 -12.79
CA LEU A 874 37.73 0.01 -12.10
C LEU A 874 36.38 -0.38 -12.74
N TYR A 875 36.30 -1.55 -13.38
CA TYR A 875 35.10 -2.04 -14.07
C TYR A 875 34.50 -3.26 -13.36
N PHE A 876 33.31 -3.10 -12.78
CA PHE A 876 32.55 -4.16 -12.10
C PHE A 876 31.52 -4.74 -13.07
N SER A 877 31.61 -6.04 -13.36
CA SER A 877 30.70 -6.76 -14.25
C SER A 877 30.75 -8.28 -13.96
N ALA A 878 29.93 -9.07 -14.65
CA ALA A 878 29.89 -10.53 -14.59
C ALA A 878 29.22 -11.14 -15.85
N HIS A 879 29.64 -12.35 -16.19
CA HIS A 879 29.33 -13.16 -17.38
C HIS A 879 27.82 -13.37 -17.63
N TRP A 880 27.06 -13.54 -16.56
CA TRP A 880 25.61 -13.78 -16.54
C TRP A 880 24.71 -12.57 -16.86
N LEU A 881 25.28 -11.42 -17.19
CA LEU A 881 24.53 -10.20 -17.53
C LEU A 881 24.57 -9.99 -19.06
N ASP A 882 23.40 -9.92 -19.71
CA ASP A 882 23.26 -9.91 -21.18
C ASP A 882 23.93 -8.74 -21.92
N LEU A 883 24.49 -7.77 -21.19
CA LEU A 883 25.34 -6.69 -21.71
C LEU A 883 26.59 -7.19 -22.47
N ARG A 884 26.92 -8.49 -22.39
CA ARG A 884 27.91 -9.17 -23.24
C ARG A 884 27.78 -8.84 -24.73
N ARG A 885 26.55 -8.69 -25.26
CA ARG A 885 26.32 -8.51 -26.71
C ARG A 885 26.57 -7.09 -27.23
N LYS A 886 26.59 -6.06 -26.38
CA LYS A 886 26.47 -4.66 -26.82
C LYS A 886 27.48 -3.68 -26.20
N PHE A 887 27.74 -3.74 -24.89
CA PHE A 887 28.61 -2.73 -24.25
C PHE A 887 30.11 -3.08 -24.29
N LEU A 888 30.46 -4.36 -24.07
CA LEU A 888 31.86 -4.76 -23.90
C LEU A 888 32.75 -4.44 -25.13
N PRO A 889 32.35 -4.70 -26.39
CA PRO A 889 33.17 -4.36 -27.56
C PRO A 889 33.50 -2.86 -27.67
N LYS A 890 32.56 -1.99 -27.27
CA LYS A 890 32.71 -0.53 -27.28
C LYS A 890 33.74 -0.05 -26.24
N LEU A 891 33.76 -0.69 -25.07
CA LEU A 891 34.77 -0.45 -24.03
C LEU A 891 36.16 -0.96 -24.48
N ILE A 892 36.23 -2.13 -25.14
CA ILE A 892 37.47 -2.70 -25.70
C ILE A 892 38.08 -1.78 -26.76
N LYS A 893 37.28 -1.28 -27.70
CA LYS A 893 37.73 -0.29 -28.68
C LYS A 893 38.25 0.98 -28.00
N THR A 894 37.45 1.55 -27.08
CA THR A 894 37.82 2.77 -26.35
C THR A 894 39.14 2.61 -25.57
N TYR A 895 39.41 1.44 -25.01
CA TYR A 895 40.67 1.14 -24.33
C TYR A 895 41.88 1.26 -25.26
N HIS A 896 41.83 0.65 -26.45
CA HIS A 896 42.90 0.78 -27.44
C HIS A 896 43.04 2.21 -27.97
N ASP A 897 41.92 2.88 -28.26
CA ASP A 897 41.90 4.27 -28.78
C ASP A 897 42.52 5.27 -27.79
N ILE A 898 42.36 5.05 -26.47
CA ILE A 898 43.06 5.84 -25.43
C ILE A 898 44.53 5.39 -25.33
N LYS A 899 44.81 4.08 -25.20
CA LYS A 899 46.20 3.56 -25.04
C LYS A 899 47.15 3.96 -26.17
N ALA A 900 46.64 4.16 -27.38
CA ALA A 900 47.41 4.66 -28.53
C ALA A 900 47.78 6.15 -28.41
N LYS A 901 47.01 6.94 -27.66
CA LYS A 901 47.25 8.37 -27.39
C LYS A 901 48.03 8.58 -26.08
N ASP A 902 47.73 7.79 -25.05
CA ASP A 902 48.35 7.82 -23.73
C ASP A 902 48.50 6.40 -23.15
N SER A 903 49.73 5.90 -23.09
CA SER A 903 50.07 4.60 -22.50
C SER A 903 49.83 4.52 -20.98
N ALA A 904 49.61 5.65 -20.31
CA ALA A 904 49.30 5.75 -18.88
C ALA A 904 47.79 5.64 -18.56
N PHE A 905 46.96 5.14 -19.49
CA PHE A 905 45.61 4.65 -19.17
C PHE A 905 45.60 3.14 -18.92
N GLU A 906 44.84 2.67 -17.93
CA GLU A 906 44.65 1.23 -17.70
C GLU A 906 43.21 0.89 -17.22
N VAL A 907 42.75 -0.32 -17.53
CA VAL A 907 41.45 -0.85 -17.05
C VAL A 907 41.71 -2.07 -16.17
N ILE A 908 40.98 -2.16 -15.05
CA ILE A 908 41.04 -3.27 -14.11
C ILE A 908 39.63 -3.85 -13.99
N PHE A 909 39.46 -5.10 -14.38
CA PHE A 909 38.20 -5.84 -14.25
C PHE A 909 38.02 -6.41 -12.83
N LEU A 910 36.83 -6.24 -12.26
CA LEU A 910 36.39 -6.73 -10.97
C LEU A 910 35.17 -7.63 -11.15
N SER A 911 35.44 -8.89 -11.45
CA SER A 911 34.41 -9.93 -11.63
C SER A 911 33.53 -10.11 -10.40
N SER A 912 32.22 -10.12 -10.65
CA SER A 912 31.16 -10.50 -9.72
C SER A 912 30.52 -11.85 -10.10
N ASP A 913 31.30 -12.72 -10.77
CA ASP A 913 30.87 -14.05 -11.21
C ASP A 913 30.73 -15.04 -10.03
N ARG A 914 30.05 -16.16 -10.25
CA ARG A 914 29.84 -17.19 -9.21
C ARG A 914 30.97 -18.19 -9.10
N ASP A 915 31.78 -18.33 -10.15
CA ASP A 915 32.77 -19.40 -10.28
C ASP A 915 33.96 -18.98 -11.17
N GLN A 916 35.08 -19.69 -10.97
CA GLN A 916 36.35 -19.47 -11.67
C GLN A 916 36.24 -19.68 -13.20
N PRO A 917 35.58 -20.74 -13.74
CA PRO A 917 35.44 -20.91 -15.19
C PRO A 917 34.69 -19.76 -15.87
N SER A 918 33.58 -19.27 -15.29
CA SER A 918 32.85 -18.11 -15.82
C SER A 918 33.70 -16.84 -15.83
N PHE A 919 34.56 -16.67 -14.82
CA PHE A 919 35.54 -15.57 -14.80
C PHE A 919 36.59 -15.73 -15.90
N ASP A 920 37.18 -16.91 -16.07
CA ASP A 920 38.25 -17.14 -17.05
C ASP A 920 37.72 -17.01 -18.49
N GLU A 921 36.54 -17.57 -18.78
CA GLU A 921 35.83 -17.41 -20.06
C GLU A 921 35.61 -15.92 -20.37
N PHE A 922 35.01 -15.18 -19.43
CA PHE A 922 34.65 -13.78 -19.67
C PHE A 922 35.85 -12.82 -19.64
N PHE A 923 36.89 -13.11 -18.85
CA PHE A 923 38.13 -12.34 -18.84
C PHE A 923 38.95 -12.58 -20.11
N SER A 924 38.91 -13.78 -20.71
CA SER A 924 39.64 -14.08 -21.95
C SER A 924 39.27 -13.16 -23.12
N THR A 925 38.04 -12.65 -23.16
CA THR A 925 37.56 -11.74 -24.22
C THR A 925 37.94 -10.27 -24.01
N MET A 926 38.64 -9.93 -22.91
CA MET A 926 39.00 -8.54 -22.57
C MET A 926 40.52 -8.29 -22.78
N PRO A 927 40.98 -7.11 -23.22
CA PRO A 927 42.41 -6.85 -23.47
C PRO A 927 43.22 -6.44 -22.23
N TRP A 928 42.54 -6.04 -21.15
CA TRP A 928 43.12 -5.32 -20.00
C TRP A 928 43.36 -6.21 -18.76
N LEU A 929 43.76 -5.60 -17.65
CA LEU A 929 44.12 -6.28 -16.40
C LEU A 929 42.88 -6.66 -15.56
N ALA A 930 43.02 -7.57 -14.60
CA ALA A 930 41.97 -7.91 -13.64
C ALA A 930 42.47 -8.05 -12.20
N LEU A 931 41.55 -7.96 -11.24
CA LEU A 931 41.74 -8.61 -9.95
C LEU A 931 41.45 -10.12 -10.09
N PRO A 932 42.25 -11.01 -9.47
CA PRO A 932 41.95 -12.44 -9.43
C PRO A 932 40.53 -12.77 -8.99
N PHE A 933 39.99 -13.90 -9.45
CA PHE A 933 38.62 -14.30 -9.12
C PHE A 933 38.37 -14.42 -7.60
N SER A 934 39.30 -15.04 -6.87
CA SER A 934 39.24 -15.21 -5.43
C SER A 934 39.67 -13.99 -4.60
N ASP A 935 39.86 -12.81 -5.22
CA ASP A 935 40.47 -11.66 -4.56
C ASP A 935 39.54 -10.94 -3.57
N GLU A 936 39.93 -10.88 -2.30
CA GLU A 936 39.13 -10.30 -1.23
C GLU A 936 38.97 -8.77 -1.33
N ARG A 937 39.88 -8.07 -2.03
CA ARG A 937 39.79 -6.62 -2.26
C ARG A 937 38.46 -6.26 -2.92
N LYS A 938 37.90 -7.13 -3.77
CA LYS A 938 36.62 -6.92 -4.46
C LYS A 938 35.46 -6.62 -3.51
N LYS A 939 35.34 -7.34 -2.38
CA LYS A 939 34.29 -7.09 -1.36
C LYS A 939 34.46 -5.74 -0.67
N ASN A 940 35.70 -5.35 -0.38
CA ASN A 940 36.01 -4.06 0.24
C ASN A 940 35.79 -2.89 -0.72
N LEU A 941 36.06 -3.08 -2.01
CA LEU A 941 35.82 -2.07 -3.06
C LEU A 941 34.33 -1.83 -3.30
N GLN A 942 33.52 -2.89 -3.42
CA GLN A 942 32.06 -2.77 -3.51
C GLN A 942 31.47 -1.97 -2.33
N LYS A 943 31.94 -2.26 -1.09
CA LYS A 943 31.57 -1.50 0.11
C LYS A 943 32.04 -0.04 0.06
N LYS A 944 33.32 0.21 -0.22
CA LYS A 944 33.95 1.56 -0.25
C LYS A 944 33.23 2.49 -1.24
N PHE A 945 32.73 1.96 -2.35
CA PHE A 945 32.06 2.75 -3.37
C PHE A 945 30.53 2.79 -3.26
N LYS A 946 29.92 2.02 -2.34
CA LYS A 946 28.46 1.90 -2.12
C LYS A 946 27.70 1.39 -3.37
N SER A 947 28.35 0.56 -4.20
CA SER A 947 27.77 0.04 -5.46
C SER A 947 26.89 -1.20 -5.21
N GLN A 948 25.57 -1.05 -5.26
CA GLN A 948 24.61 -2.15 -5.13
C GLN A 948 24.21 -2.83 -6.46
N GLY A 949 24.65 -2.31 -7.61
CA GLY A 949 24.44 -2.93 -8.91
C GLY A 949 25.65 -3.76 -9.36
N THR A 950 25.40 -4.89 -10.02
CA THR A 950 26.41 -5.77 -10.67
C THR A 950 26.96 -5.22 -11.99
N HIS A 951 26.67 -3.95 -12.32
CA HIS A 951 27.30 -3.19 -13.39
C HIS A 951 27.64 -1.78 -12.87
N ALA A 952 28.93 -1.50 -12.74
CA ALA A 952 29.43 -0.19 -12.32
C ALA A 952 30.83 0.06 -12.89
N ALA A 953 31.20 1.33 -13.07
CA ALA A 953 32.58 1.67 -13.38
C ALA A 953 32.99 2.98 -12.71
N ILE A 954 34.26 3.07 -12.30
CA ILE A 954 34.78 4.13 -11.43
C ILE A 954 36.14 4.60 -11.94
N ALA A 955 36.26 5.89 -12.23
CA ALA A 955 37.50 6.51 -12.68
C ALA A 955 38.34 6.97 -11.48
N ILE A 956 39.60 6.55 -11.47
CA ILE A 956 40.65 6.95 -10.54
C ILE A 956 41.72 7.71 -11.33
N GLY A 957 42.07 8.92 -10.87
CA GLY A 957 43.06 9.76 -11.52
C GLY A 957 44.50 9.36 -11.19
N PRO A 958 45.52 10.02 -11.78
CA PRO A 958 46.93 9.68 -11.56
C PRO A 958 47.39 9.92 -10.11
N SER A 959 46.71 10.79 -9.37
CA SER A 959 46.88 11.01 -7.93
C SER A 959 46.31 9.87 -7.05
N GLY A 960 45.53 8.96 -7.64
CA GLY A 960 44.78 7.96 -6.91
C GLY A 960 43.43 8.42 -6.34
N GLN A 961 43.01 9.66 -6.60
CA GLN A 961 41.72 10.19 -6.14
C GLN A 961 40.55 9.67 -7.00
N THR A 962 39.36 9.51 -6.39
CA THR A 962 38.14 9.09 -7.09
C THR A 962 37.54 10.27 -7.84
N VAL A 963 37.53 10.18 -9.16
CA VAL A 963 37.18 11.27 -10.07
C VAL A 963 35.71 11.19 -10.53
N SER A 964 35.20 9.99 -10.77
CA SER A 964 33.78 9.78 -11.07
C SER A 964 33.30 8.39 -10.67
N LYS A 965 32.07 8.34 -10.13
CA LYS A 965 31.32 7.10 -9.82
C LYS A 965 30.18 6.80 -10.82
N LYS A 966 29.90 7.71 -11.76
CA LYS A 966 28.88 7.56 -12.83
C LYS A 966 29.58 7.53 -14.19
N PHE A 967 30.50 6.58 -14.37
CA PHE A 967 31.46 6.62 -15.48
C PHE A 967 30.94 6.02 -16.80
N LEU A 968 30.19 4.91 -16.75
CA LEU A 968 29.73 4.17 -17.95
C LEU A 968 29.01 5.07 -18.96
N GLN A 969 28.28 6.07 -18.46
CA GLN A 969 27.53 7.06 -19.24
C GLN A 969 28.41 7.91 -20.16
N PHE A 970 29.68 8.15 -19.78
CA PHE A 970 30.59 9.02 -20.53
C PHE A 970 31.37 8.25 -21.61
N ILE A 971 31.95 7.09 -21.31
CA ILE A 971 32.64 6.29 -22.35
C ILE A 971 31.67 5.89 -23.46
N ALA A 972 30.42 5.54 -23.13
CA ALA A 972 29.47 5.14 -24.16
C ALA A 972 29.07 6.26 -25.13
N TYR A 973 29.16 7.53 -24.70
CA TYR A 973 28.82 8.69 -25.53
C TYR A 973 30.05 9.29 -26.23
N PHE A 974 31.11 9.63 -25.47
CA PHE A 974 32.29 10.33 -25.98
C PHE A 974 33.48 9.39 -26.32
N GLY A 975 33.35 8.09 -26.05
CA GLY A 975 34.40 7.11 -26.31
C GLY A 975 35.75 7.50 -25.66
N PRO A 976 36.84 7.57 -26.44
CA PRO A 976 38.17 7.91 -25.92
C PRO A 976 38.27 9.38 -25.48
N ASP A 977 37.47 10.29 -26.03
CA ASP A 977 37.63 11.73 -25.80
C ASP A 977 37.01 12.20 -24.47
N ALA A 978 36.40 11.26 -23.72
CA ALA A 978 36.11 11.39 -22.29
C ALA A 978 37.38 11.49 -21.42
N TYR A 979 38.52 10.96 -21.90
CA TYR A 979 39.81 11.00 -21.22
C TYR A 979 40.32 12.45 -21.03
N PRO A 980 41.05 12.79 -19.95
CA PRO A 980 41.44 11.98 -18.78
C PRO A 980 40.39 11.98 -17.65
N PHE A 981 39.11 12.17 -17.96
CA PHE A 981 37.99 11.99 -17.03
C PHE A 981 37.96 12.88 -15.76
N THR A 982 38.74 13.97 -15.67
CA THR A 982 38.73 14.88 -14.48
C THR A 982 37.34 15.47 -14.22
N GLU A 983 37.03 15.91 -12.99
CA GLU A 983 35.74 16.54 -12.71
C GLU A 983 35.53 17.78 -13.61
N GLU A 984 36.60 18.52 -13.96
CA GLU A 984 36.59 19.62 -14.93
C GLU A 984 36.39 19.14 -16.38
N LYS A 985 37.07 18.09 -16.83
CA LYS A 985 36.93 17.55 -18.19
C LYS A 985 35.55 16.92 -18.39
N LEU A 986 35.01 16.21 -17.41
CA LEU A 986 33.65 15.66 -17.44
C LEU A 986 32.58 16.74 -17.31
N LYS A 987 32.85 17.83 -16.57
CA LYS A 987 31.99 19.03 -16.55
C LYS A 987 32.02 19.75 -17.89
N HIS A 988 33.20 19.96 -18.48
CA HIS A 988 33.35 20.60 -19.78
C HIS A 988 32.73 19.76 -20.90
N LEU A 989 32.92 18.44 -20.90
CA LEU A 989 32.24 17.54 -21.83
C LEU A 989 30.73 17.53 -21.66
N LYS A 990 30.23 17.65 -20.42
CA LYS A 990 28.80 17.91 -20.19
C LYS A 990 28.39 19.25 -20.77
N GLU A 991 29.10 20.34 -20.50
CA GLU A 991 28.78 21.68 -21.04
C GLU A 991 28.88 21.71 -22.58
N GLN A 992 29.81 20.98 -23.19
CA GLN A 992 29.86 20.75 -24.63
C GLN A 992 28.66 19.92 -25.12
N LEU A 993 28.25 18.89 -24.38
CA LEU A 993 27.10 18.04 -24.73
C LEU A 993 25.76 18.78 -24.57
N GLU A 994 25.62 19.65 -23.57
CA GLU A 994 24.48 20.57 -23.46
C GLU A 994 24.51 21.59 -24.61
N ALA A 995 25.67 22.21 -24.90
CA ALA A 995 25.79 23.19 -26.00
C ALA A 995 25.64 22.55 -27.40
N MET A 996 25.94 21.26 -27.55
CA MET A 996 25.60 20.47 -28.72
C MET A 996 24.10 20.16 -28.73
N ALA A 997 23.49 19.82 -27.59
CA ALA A 997 22.04 19.65 -27.47
C ALA A 997 21.24 20.94 -27.71
N GLU A 998 21.80 22.11 -27.42
CA GLU A 998 21.28 23.44 -27.76
C GLU A 998 21.39 23.76 -29.26
N GLN A 999 22.30 23.08 -29.99
CA GLN A 999 22.46 23.20 -31.45
C GLN A 999 21.74 22.09 -32.22
N TRP A 1000 21.47 20.97 -31.57
CA TRP A 1000 20.66 19.87 -32.11
C TRP A 1000 19.18 20.29 -32.12
N PRO A 1001 18.41 19.95 -33.17
CA PRO A 1001 16.97 20.19 -33.20
C PRO A 1001 16.28 19.57 -31.98
N GLU A 1002 15.44 20.32 -31.26
CA GLU A 1002 14.68 19.80 -30.10
C GLU A 1002 13.79 18.59 -30.47
N LYS A 1003 13.38 18.52 -31.74
CA LYS A 1003 12.63 17.43 -32.36
C LYS A 1003 13.30 16.99 -33.66
N VAL A 1004 13.38 15.69 -33.90
CA VAL A 1004 13.90 15.09 -35.15
C VAL A 1004 12.96 14.00 -35.63
N LYS A 1005 12.58 14.07 -36.91
CA LYS A 1005 11.83 13.00 -37.58
C LYS A 1005 12.82 12.09 -38.32
N HIS A 1006 12.92 10.83 -37.92
CA HIS A 1006 13.93 9.89 -38.44
C HIS A 1006 13.27 8.68 -39.12
N LYS A 1007 13.86 8.21 -40.23
CA LYS A 1007 13.28 7.16 -41.09
C LYS A 1007 12.93 5.84 -40.40
N LEU A 1008 13.67 5.45 -39.35
CA LEU A 1008 13.41 4.21 -38.59
C LEU A 1008 12.23 4.34 -37.63
N HIS A 1009 11.72 5.56 -37.43
CA HIS A 1009 10.58 5.89 -36.58
C HIS A 1009 9.77 7.02 -37.25
N ALA A 1010 9.41 6.81 -38.52
CA ALA A 1010 8.93 7.89 -39.40
C ALA A 1010 7.54 8.44 -39.03
N GLU A 1011 6.76 7.76 -38.18
CA GLU A 1011 5.45 8.24 -37.75
C GLU A 1011 5.57 9.49 -36.88
N HIS A 1012 6.57 9.55 -35.99
CA HIS A 1012 6.65 10.53 -34.91
C HIS A 1012 7.94 11.35 -34.90
N GLU A 1013 7.89 12.50 -34.24
CA GLU A 1013 9.09 13.29 -33.97
C GLU A 1013 9.71 12.88 -32.64
N LEU A 1014 10.88 12.26 -32.73
CA LEU A 1014 11.69 11.93 -31.58
C LEU A 1014 12.16 13.23 -30.91
N LEU A 1015 12.10 13.29 -29.58
CA LEU A 1015 12.28 14.54 -28.84
C LEU A 1015 13.53 14.47 -27.97
N LEU A 1016 14.43 15.44 -28.11
CA LEU A 1016 15.73 15.47 -27.44
C LEU A 1016 15.55 15.54 -25.92
N THR A 1017 15.84 14.43 -25.23
CA THR A 1017 15.53 14.22 -23.81
C THR A 1017 16.70 13.59 -23.08
N ARG A 1018 16.87 13.94 -21.79
CA ARG A 1018 17.84 13.30 -20.92
C ARG A 1018 17.40 11.92 -20.42
N ARG A 1019 18.29 10.92 -20.52
CA ARG A 1019 18.15 9.55 -19.99
C ARG A 1019 19.42 9.15 -19.24
N ASP A 1020 19.30 8.50 -18.07
CA ASP A 1020 20.49 7.97 -17.36
C ASP A 1020 21.13 6.80 -18.15
N VAL A 1021 20.34 5.85 -18.64
CA VAL A 1021 20.74 4.73 -19.52
C VAL A 1021 19.55 4.34 -20.40
N TYR A 1022 19.79 3.94 -21.64
CA TYR A 1022 18.78 3.40 -22.58
C TYR A 1022 19.40 2.44 -23.62
N ILE A 1023 18.59 1.83 -24.49
CA ILE A 1023 19.04 1.11 -25.70
C ILE A 1023 18.58 1.94 -26.89
N CYS A 1024 19.44 2.25 -27.85
CA CYS A 1024 19.06 2.94 -29.08
C CYS A 1024 18.45 1.94 -30.05
N ASP A 1025 17.18 2.10 -30.43
CA ASP A 1025 16.45 1.13 -31.26
C ASP A 1025 16.88 1.14 -32.72
N GLY A 1026 17.51 2.23 -33.18
CA GLY A 1026 17.98 2.36 -34.58
C GLY A 1026 19.35 1.75 -34.88
N CYS A 1027 20.20 1.56 -33.87
CA CYS A 1027 21.51 0.88 -34.03
C CYS A 1027 21.72 -0.25 -33.01
N GLU A 1028 20.68 -0.56 -32.22
CA GLU A 1028 20.64 -1.51 -31.12
C GLU A 1028 21.66 -1.29 -29.96
N GLU A 1029 22.59 -0.34 -30.02
CA GLU A 1029 23.59 -0.08 -28.97
C GLU A 1029 23.04 0.68 -27.74
N THR A 1030 23.61 0.43 -26.56
CA THR A 1030 23.27 1.15 -25.32
C THR A 1030 23.63 2.65 -25.40
N GLY A 1031 22.66 3.51 -25.14
CA GLY A 1031 22.77 4.97 -25.12
C GLY A 1031 22.65 5.58 -23.73
N TYR A 1032 23.14 6.81 -23.58
CA TYR A 1032 23.34 7.46 -22.28
C TYR A 1032 23.28 9.00 -22.38
N THR A 1033 22.94 9.64 -21.27
CA THR A 1033 22.84 11.11 -21.08
C THR A 1033 21.75 11.79 -21.90
N TRP A 1034 21.87 11.84 -23.24
CA TRP A 1034 20.86 12.44 -24.14
C TRP A 1034 20.41 11.43 -25.18
N SER A 1035 19.15 11.53 -25.56
CA SER A 1035 18.49 10.67 -26.55
C SER A 1035 17.46 11.46 -27.34
N TYR A 1036 17.29 11.11 -28.61
CA TYR A 1036 16.06 11.38 -29.33
C TYR A 1036 15.03 10.35 -28.92
N LEU A 1037 14.37 10.68 -27.82
CA LEU A 1037 13.48 9.83 -27.07
C LEU A 1037 12.07 10.39 -27.17
N CYS A 1038 11.24 9.66 -27.89
CA CYS A 1038 9.87 9.51 -27.47
C CYS A 1038 9.89 8.62 -26.16
N LYS A 1039 9.00 8.75 -25.11
CA LYS A 1039 8.94 7.96 -23.81
C LYS A 1039 7.62 7.19 -23.29
N ASN A 1040 6.68 6.71 -24.17
CA ASN A 1040 5.67 5.62 -24.15
C ASN A 1040 6.14 4.27 -24.79
N CYS A 1041 6.52 4.23 -26.10
CA CYS A 1041 7.11 3.08 -26.82
C CYS A 1041 8.31 2.53 -26.05
N ASP A 1042 9.01 3.46 -25.39
CA ASP A 1042 10.42 3.44 -25.05
C ASP A 1042 11.31 3.36 -26.32
N PHE A 1043 11.03 4.19 -27.33
CA PHE A 1043 11.84 4.27 -28.57
C PHE A 1043 12.86 5.42 -28.44
N ASP A 1044 14.11 5.04 -28.22
CA ASP A 1044 15.26 5.94 -28.11
C ASP A 1044 16.12 5.88 -29.39
N LEU A 1045 16.61 7.03 -29.87
CA LEU A 1045 17.79 7.08 -30.75
C LEU A 1045 18.93 7.87 -30.12
N HIS A 1046 20.17 7.44 -30.34
CA HIS A 1046 21.31 8.35 -30.12
C HIS A 1046 21.16 9.61 -31.00
N PRO A 1047 21.59 10.79 -30.54
CA PRO A 1047 21.70 11.99 -31.37
C PRO A 1047 22.36 11.74 -32.73
N ASN A 1048 23.48 11.03 -32.75
CA ASN A 1048 24.20 10.68 -33.99
C ASN A 1048 23.49 9.61 -34.87
N CYS A 1049 22.47 8.93 -34.37
CA CYS A 1049 21.64 8.02 -35.15
C CYS A 1049 20.43 8.75 -35.75
N ALA A 1050 19.80 9.67 -35.00
CA ALA A 1050 18.69 10.47 -35.50
C ALA A 1050 19.13 11.56 -36.51
N LEU A 1051 20.32 12.14 -36.33
CA LEU A 1051 20.85 13.28 -37.09
C LEU A 1051 21.80 12.90 -38.25
N LYS A 1052 21.88 11.62 -38.63
CA LYS A 1052 22.70 11.19 -39.77
C LYS A 1052 21.91 11.32 -41.07
N ASN A 1053 22.46 12.08 -42.04
CA ASN A 1053 21.93 12.13 -43.40
C ASN A 1053 22.35 10.88 -44.20
N ASP A 1054 21.47 10.44 -45.10
CA ASP A 1054 21.66 9.26 -45.95
C ASP A 1054 22.42 9.59 -47.25
N GLU A 1055 23.69 9.93 -47.16
CA GLU A 1055 24.55 10.23 -48.33
C GLU A 1055 25.75 9.26 -48.50
N GLU A 1056 25.87 8.21 -47.68
CA GLU A 1056 26.97 7.22 -47.76
C GLU A 1056 26.49 5.74 -47.79
N THR A 1057 25.35 5.44 -48.42
CA THR A 1057 24.98 4.06 -48.82
C THR A 1057 24.29 3.98 -50.19
N GLU A 1058 25.06 4.27 -51.26
CA GLU A 1058 24.95 3.59 -52.57
C GLU A 1058 26.16 2.66 -52.75
#